data_AF-Q2H4R8-F1
#
_entry.id   AF-Q2H4R8-F1
#
_cell.length_a   1.000
_cell.length_b   1.000
_cell.length_c   1.000
_cell.angle_alpha   90.00
_cell.angle_beta   90.00
_cell.angle_gamma   90.00
#
_symmetry.space_group_name_H-M   'P 1'
#
loop_
_entity.id
_entity.type
_entity.pdbx_description
1 polymer ?
#
loop_
_entity_poly.entity_id
_entity_poly.type
_entity_poly.pdbx_seq_one_letter_code
_entity_poly.pdbx_strand_id
1 'polypeptide(L)'
;MSSQLPNIDDQLVTPTNPAREDLDGMDHARCAALHNYLIDYCLAADGRLNEAGEGNQAIYFSTFGEAAEAVRQRLHPSVADFLTAARTPDAPLFYFVDGMPGPDWGNFNGLFANETADLEDEPEDSIVRLYYSHPDACGGKSGGGMLYHQRRHLACFFVHPDDTECAFPVDDHPQCWHHLETILSHWIALIRLGKVVASPNNEEPGLYGSLKIGNWEWRPYGEGQVAGHAGAPPVDVSGWRLPSFRGRWDDGSEHGVAFPSRVPPGVYTECVNRSEPEATEEGFRMLLPFGLYGARLTSGGGVRNMAADELFQHGFKPFGGDPNRPQRLERLLGHWADLVERGVWAVGPYGVEGSIEVFRDAAKLKSSNRLVVNGLKPRDKSTIGVCRSAGAQHRRDSAQHAYGARTSNSTTGSLFGPTTGSIFGSTTTSLFGPRAATAHSVAQTTPLPAASENAAPATQTATARDTAEFDMMDAIDTIETSEILIDALKGLYTSGEYSDLVISCQGKEYKVHRAVVCTQSDFFSAACRGSFKEAQEGKIDLPDDNPRLVHIMVHYLYHFNYDPGMDGHETDVENPAEGPLYTHARVYALAEKYLIHGLKAVALRQFKTATASSVDITDFLQAMEEVYMSTVEDDRGLRDVVVEAICKHPDWLDKEEVRDVLGKLGSLTYDMVIHMRENGLFRLF
;
A
#
# COMPACT_ATOMS: atom_id res chain seq x y z
N MET A 1 9.64 -18.45 -27.60
CA MET A 1 9.35 -17.04 -27.26
C MET A 1 9.86 -16.05 -28.30
N SER A 2 10.93 -15.26 -28.07
CA SER A 2 11.17 -14.00 -28.82
C SER A 2 11.26 -14.09 -30.36
N SER A 3 11.53 -15.26 -30.94
CA SER A 3 11.56 -15.49 -32.40
C SER A 3 10.19 -15.87 -33.00
N GLN A 4 9.12 -15.87 -32.20
CA GLN A 4 7.76 -16.26 -32.61
C GLN A 4 6.74 -15.12 -32.41
N LEU A 5 7.10 -14.06 -31.70
CA LEU A 5 6.25 -12.92 -31.41
C LEU A 5 6.36 -11.86 -32.53
N PRO A 6 5.31 -11.07 -32.78
CA PRO A 6 5.38 -9.98 -33.74
C PRO A 6 6.38 -8.90 -33.28
N ASN A 7 7.10 -8.29 -34.23
CA ASN A 7 7.94 -7.14 -33.90
C ASN A 7 7.05 -5.90 -33.71
N ILE A 8 7.23 -5.23 -32.58
CA ILE A 8 6.51 -4.04 -32.12
C ILE A 8 7.44 -2.89 -31.74
N ASP A 9 8.73 -2.94 -32.10
CA ASP A 9 9.71 -1.89 -31.76
C ASP A 9 9.24 -0.49 -32.21
N ASP A 10 8.71 -0.38 -33.43
CA ASP A 10 8.16 0.85 -33.99
C ASP A 10 6.84 1.31 -33.33
N GLN A 11 6.21 0.46 -32.50
CA GLN A 11 4.99 0.77 -31.74
C GLN A 11 5.29 1.25 -30.31
N LEU A 12 6.48 0.97 -29.76
CA LEU A 12 6.79 1.32 -28.38
C LEU A 12 6.96 2.83 -28.17
N VAL A 13 6.42 3.34 -27.07
CA VAL A 13 6.67 4.71 -26.61
C VAL A 13 8.11 4.82 -26.13
N THR A 14 8.86 5.72 -26.78
CA THR A 14 10.27 6.00 -26.48
C THR A 14 10.56 7.50 -26.67
N PRO A 15 11.70 8.04 -26.18
CA PRO A 15 12.08 9.44 -26.44
C PRO A 15 12.20 9.82 -27.93
N THR A 16 12.30 8.83 -28.82
CA THR A 16 12.33 9.00 -30.30
C THR A 16 11.02 8.64 -30.99
N ASN A 17 10.03 8.14 -30.24
CA ASN A 17 8.69 7.76 -30.70
C ASN A 17 7.69 7.99 -29.55
N PRO A 18 7.41 9.26 -29.16
CA PRO A 18 6.58 9.58 -28.00
C PRO A 18 5.12 9.15 -28.17
N ALA A 19 4.29 9.32 -27.14
CA ALA A 19 2.84 9.24 -27.25
C ALA A 19 2.28 10.28 -28.24
N ARG A 20 1.07 10.07 -28.76
CA ARG A 20 0.50 10.91 -29.83
C ARG A 20 -0.43 12.00 -29.29
N GLU A 21 0.17 13.12 -28.90
CA GLU A 21 -0.55 14.33 -28.45
C GLU A 21 -1.30 15.07 -29.59
N ASP A 22 -1.07 14.72 -30.85
CA ASP A 22 -1.69 15.36 -32.03
C ASP A 22 -2.99 14.69 -32.52
N LEU A 23 -3.53 13.73 -31.75
CA LEU A 23 -4.75 13.00 -32.10
C LEU A 23 -5.96 13.46 -31.27
N ASP A 24 -7.09 13.61 -31.94
CA ASP A 24 -8.42 13.75 -31.34
C ASP A 24 -8.89 12.34 -30.91
N GLY A 25 -8.30 11.83 -29.84
CA GLY A 25 -8.55 10.50 -29.28
C GLY A 25 -7.29 9.70 -28.91
N MET A 26 -7.51 8.44 -28.56
CA MET A 26 -6.47 7.42 -28.37
C MET A 26 -5.79 7.08 -29.71
N ASP A 27 -4.48 6.80 -29.71
CA ASP A 27 -3.82 6.07 -30.80
C ASP A 27 -4.28 4.59 -30.78
N HIS A 28 -5.50 4.37 -31.25
CA HIS A 28 -6.22 3.10 -31.11
C HIS A 28 -5.49 1.94 -31.80
N ALA A 29 -4.81 2.20 -32.90
CA ALA A 29 -4.06 1.21 -33.66
C ALA A 29 -2.80 0.77 -32.91
N ARG A 30 -2.04 1.73 -32.36
CA ARG A 30 -0.86 1.47 -31.52
C ARG A 30 -1.24 0.78 -30.22
N CYS A 31 -2.31 1.26 -29.56
CA CYS A 31 -2.83 0.64 -28.35
C CYS A 31 -3.28 -0.81 -28.59
N ALA A 32 -4.02 -1.08 -29.67
CA ALA A 32 -4.43 -2.44 -30.02
C ALA A 32 -3.22 -3.34 -30.37
N ALA A 33 -2.19 -2.82 -31.05
CA ALA A 33 -0.98 -3.58 -31.35
C ALA A 33 -0.19 -3.96 -30.07
N LEU A 34 0.01 -3.00 -29.16
CA LEU A 34 0.71 -3.22 -27.89
C LEU A 34 -0.10 -4.13 -26.95
N HIS A 35 -1.42 -3.94 -26.87
CA HIS A 35 -2.34 -4.81 -26.12
C HIS A 35 -2.30 -6.24 -26.66
N ASN A 36 -2.44 -6.43 -27.97
CA ASN A 36 -2.43 -7.77 -28.57
C ASN A 36 -1.08 -8.47 -28.37
N TYR A 37 0.05 -7.75 -28.39
CA TYR A 37 1.36 -8.34 -28.08
C TYR A 37 1.43 -8.97 -26.67
N LEU A 38 0.75 -8.40 -25.65
CA LEU A 38 0.70 -9.00 -24.31
C LEU A 38 -0.01 -10.36 -24.32
N ILE A 39 -1.13 -10.46 -25.04
CA ILE A 39 -1.85 -11.73 -25.24
C ILE A 39 -0.99 -12.75 -26.01
N ASP A 40 -0.31 -12.33 -27.09
CA ASP A 40 0.61 -13.22 -27.83
C ASP A 40 1.77 -13.69 -26.94
N TYR A 41 2.26 -12.85 -26.01
CA TYR A 41 3.31 -13.19 -25.07
C TYR A 41 2.87 -14.27 -24.06
N CYS A 42 1.64 -14.18 -23.52
CA CYS A 42 1.05 -15.25 -22.71
C CYS A 42 0.81 -16.54 -23.50
N LEU A 43 0.20 -16.46 -24.69
CA LEU A 43 -0.02 -17.62 -25.55
C LEU A 43 1.31 -18.27 -25.99
N ALA A 44 2.42 -17.51 -26.07
CA ALA A 44 3.76 -18.03 -26.31
C ALA A 44 4.41 -18.69 -25.09
N ALA A 45 3.96 -18.41 -23.87
CA ALA A 45 4.38 -19.09 -22.65
C ALA A 45 3.71 -20.46 -22.52
N ASP A 46 2.40 -20.50 -22.78
CA ASP A 46 1.59 -21.73 -22.76
C ASP A 46 1.85 -22.64 -23.99
N GLY A 47 2.62 -22.17 -24.97
CA GLY A 47 2.84 -22.85 -26.27
C GLY A 47 1.68 -22.72 -27.27
N ARG A 48 0.54 -22.22 -26.81
CA ARG A 48 -0.75 -22.06 -27.51
C ARG A 48 -0.76 -21.04 -28.66
N LEU A 49 0.29 -20.22 -28.81
CA LEU A 49 0.38 -19.16 -29.85
C LEU A 49 0.09 -19.68 -31.28
N ASN A 50 0.48 -20.91 -31.60
CA ASN A 50 0.25 -21.52 -32.92
C ASN A 50 -1.09 -22.27 -33.02
N GLU A 51 -1.77 -22.50 -31.89
CA GLU A 51 -3.12 -23.09 -31.84
C GLU A 51 -4.21 -22.04 -32.05
N ALA A 52 -3.91 -20.77 -31.73
CA ALA A 52 -4.76 -19.60 -32.01
C ALA A 52 -4.84 -19.21 -33.51
N GLY A 53 -4.59 -20.16 -34.42
CA GLY A 53 -4.53 -19.93 -35.87
C GLY A 53 -5.90 -19.76 -36.53
N GLU A 54 -6.04 -18.71 -37.34
CA GLU A 54 -7.02 -18.59 -38.44
C GLU A 54 -8.49 -18.92 -38.14
N GLY A 55 -9.04 -18.54 -36.97
CA GLY A 55 -10.50 -18.61 -36.81
C GLY A 55 -11.15 -18.17 -35.50
N ASN A 56 -10.45 -18.20 -34.36
CA ASN A 56 -11.09 -18.02 -33.05
C ASN A 56 -10.32 -17.10 -32.08
N GLN A 57 -10.02 -15.87 -32.53
CA GLN A 57 -9.52 -14.79 -31.68
C GLN A 57 -10.64 -13.76 -31.52
N ALA A 58 -11.48 -13.95 -30.50
CA ALA A 58 -12.64 -13.08 -30.27
C ALA A 58 -12.20 -11.67 -29.89
N ILE A 59 -12.71 -10.66 -30.61
CA ILE A 59 -12.58 -9.23 -30.30
C ILE A 59 -13.79 -8.76 -29.49
N TYR A 60 -13.65 -7.67 -28.74
CA TYR A 60 -14.66 -7.18 -27.76
C TYR A 60 -16.12 -7.29 -28.23
N PHE A 61 -16.46 -6.66 -29.37
CA PHE A 61 -17.82 -6.67 -29.91
C PHE A 61 -18.30 -8.05 -30.38
N SER A 62 -17.39 -8.95 -30.77
CA SER A 62 -17.73 -10.34 -31.10
C SER A 62 -17.92 -11.23 -29.87
N THR A 63 -17.22 -10.92 -28.77
CA THR A 63 -17.34 -11.62 -27.48
C THR A 63 -18.64 -11.28 -26.76
N PHE A 64 -18.97 -9.98 -26.71
CA PHE A 64 -20.12 -9.46 -25.95
C PHE A 64 -21.36 -9.17 -26.80
N GLY A 65 -21.26 -9.26 -28.13
CA GLY A 65 -22.38 -9.26 -29.06
C GLY A 65 -23.26 -8.01 -29.03
N GLU A 66 -24.58 -8.21 -29.12
CA GLU A 66 -25.57 -7.14 -29.22
C GLU A 66 -25.51 -6.14 -28.06
N ALA A 67 -25.11 -6.57 -26.86
CA ALA A 67 -24.97 -5.69 -25.70
C ALA A 67 -23.82 -4.67 -25.88
N ALA A 68 -22.68 -5.11 -26.44
CA ALA A 68 -21.56 -4.20 -26.72
C ALA A 68 -21.87 -3.25 -27.88
N GLU A 69 -22.53 -3.73 -28.93
CA GLU A 69 -22.97 -2.86 -30.04
C GLU A 69 -24.05 -1.85 -29.59
N ALA A 70 -24.93 -2.21 -28.66
CA ALA A 70 -25.93 -1.30 -28.10
C ALA A 70 -25.31 -0.09 -27.38
N VAL A 71 -24.19 -0.28 -26.67
CA VAL A 71 -23.47 0.82 -25.98
C VAL A 71 -22.42 1.52 -26.84
N ARG A 72 -22.14 1.03 -28.06
CA ARG A 72 -21.08 1.55 -28.95
C ARG A 72 -21.18 3.05 -29.24
N GLN A 73 -22.40 3.61 -29.26
CA GLN A 73 -22.63 5.04 -29.52
C GLN A 73 -22.28 5.96 -28.34
N ARG A 74 -22.06 5.41 -27.14
CA ARG A 74 -21.61 6.11 -25.92
C ARG A 74 -20.08 6.19 -25.82
N LEU A 75 -19.36 5.43 -26.66
CA LEU A 75 -17.91 5.43 -26.73
C LEU A 75 -17.39 6.54 -27.66
N HIS A 76 -16.27 7.14 -27.28
CA HIS A 76 -15.47 7.96 -28.19
C HIS A 76 -15.02 7.10 -29.39
N PRO A 77 -15.01 7.60 -30.64
CA PRO A 77 -14.69 6.80 -31.82
C PRO A 77 -13.38 6.02 -31.69
N SER A 78 -12.31 6.64 -31.17
CA SER A 78 -11.02 5.97 -30.92
C SER A 78 -11.11 4.79 -29.95
N VAL A 79 -12.03 4.82 -28.98
CA VAL A 79 -12.24 3.72 -28.02
C VAL A 79 -13.03 2.60 -28.65
N ALA A 80 -14.07 2.93 -29.43
CA ALA A 80 -14.81 1.94 -30.22
C ALA A 80 -13.89 1.26 -31.27
N ASP A 81 -12.98 2.00 -31.90
CA ASP A 81 -12.02 1.45 -32.86
C ASP A 81 -10.90 0.64 -32.18
N PHE A 82 -10.49 1.01 -30.96
CA PHE A 82 -9.62 0.18 -30.13
C PHE A 82 -10.30 -1.15 -29.78
N LEU A 83 -11.53 -1.14 -29.25
CA LEU A 83 -12.29 -2.35 -28.92
C LEU A 83 -12.69 -3.19 -30.16
N THR A 84 -12.63 -2.61 -31.36
CA THR A 84 -12.79 -3.35 -32.64
C THR A 84 -11.52 -4.10 -33.05
N ALA A 85 -10.34 -3.68 -32.58
CA ALA A 85 -9.04 -4.27 -32.93
C ALA A 85 -8.38 -5.06 -31.76
N ALA A 86 -8.79 -4.80 -30.51
CA ALA A 86 -8.30 -5.49 -29.33
C ALA A 86 -9.01 -6.83 -29.12
N ARG A 87 -8.23 -7.90 -28.93
CA ARG A 87 -8.73 -9.25 -28.65
C ARG A 87 -9.13 -9.35 -27.19
N THR A 88 -10.24 -10.01 -26.87
CA THR A 88 -10.57 -10.33 -25.48
C THR A 88 -9.56 -11.39 -24.99
N PRO A 89 -8.85 -11.15 -23.88
CA PRO A 89 -7.91 -12.13 -23.32
C PRO A 89 -8.67 -13.28 -22.64
N ASP A 90 -8.09 -14.49 -22.65
CA ASP A 90 -8.65 -15.71 -22.04
C ASP A 90 -7.99 -16.09 -20.70
N ALA A 91 -7.09 -15.23 -20.23
CA ALA A 91 -6.36 -15.25 -18.97
C ALA A 91 -6.03 -13.79 -18.59
N PRO A 92 -5.48 -13.48 -17.41
CA PRO A 92 -5.17 -12.09 -17.04
C PRO A 92 -4.28 -11.38 -18.07
N LEU A 93 -4.64 -10.16 -18.48
CA LEU A 93 -3.92 -9.43 -19.53
C LEU A 93 -2.50 -9.05 -19.12
N PHE A 94 -2.29 -8.69 -17.85
CA PHE A 94 -0.99 -8.37 -17.28
C PHE A 94 -1.00 -8.61 -15.77
N TYR A 95 0.18 -8.56 -15.13
CA TYR A 95 0.36 -8.91 -13.71
C TYR A 95 -0.57 -8.19 -12.69
N PHE A 96 -1.11 -7.01 -13.05
CA PHE A 96 -2.04 -6.26 -12.20
C PHE A 96 -3.49 -6.23 -12.73
N VAL A 97 -3.72 -6.62 -13.99
CA VAL A 97 -5.03 -6.48 -14.66
C VAL A 97 -5.51 -7.79 -15.28
N ASP A 98 -6.79 -8.08 -15.08
CA ASP A 98 -7.44 -9.28 -15.60
C ASP A 98 -8.02 -9.03 -17.00
N GLY A 99 -9.29 -9.37 -17.25
CA GLY A 99 -9.96 -9.23 -18.54
C GLY A 99 -10.52 -7.83 -18.81
N MET A 100 -11.14 -7.69 -19.99
CA MET A 100 -11.97 -6.53 -20.35
C MET A 100 -13.39 -6.69 -19.76
N PRO A 101 -14.03 -5.60 -19.29
CA PRO A 101 -15.37 -5.68 -18.73
C PRO A 101 -16.46 -5.88 -19.77
N GLY A 102 -17.48 -6.66 -19.42
CA GLY A 102 -18.74 -6.67 -20.17
C GLY A 102 -19.48 -5.33 -20.06
N PRO A 103 -20.32 -4.97 -21.04
CA PRO A 103 -21.00 -3.67 -21.07
C PRO A 103 -21.92 -3.46 -19.85
N ASP A 104 -22.71 -4.49 -19.50
CA ASP A 104 -23.82 -4.42 -18.54
C ASP A 104 -23.60 -5.27 -17.26
N TRP A 105 -22.35 -5.51 -16.85
CA TRP A 105 -22.03 -6.43 -15.73
C TRP A 105 -22.31 -5.89 -14.31
N GLY A 106 -23.13 -4.84 -14.20
CA GLY A 106 -23.59 -4.28 -12.92
C GLY A 106 -22.58 -3.36 -12.23
N ASN A 107 -22.96 -2.89 -11.03
CA ASN A 107 -22.29 -1.79 -10.36
C ASN A 107 -20.77 -1.98 -10.20
N PHE A 108 -20.00 -0.97 -10.59
CA PHE A 108 -18.53 -0.93 -10.63
C PHE A 108 -17.86 -2.00 -11.52
N ASN A 109 -18.62 -2.92 -12.14
CA ASN A 109 -18.09 -3.97 -13.01
C ASN A 109 -18.36 -3.73 -14.51
N GLY A 110 -19.20 -2.76 -14.88
CA GLY A 110 -19.46 -2.40 -16.28
C GLY A 110 -18.28 -1.78 -17.03
N LEU A 111 -18.42 -1.73 -18.36
CA LEU A 111 -17.53 -1.00 -19.28
C LEU A 111 -17.50 0.51 -18.97
N PHE A 112 -18.64 1.08 -18.62
CA PHE A 112 -18.75 2.46 -18.15
C PHE A 112 -18.65 2.46 -16.62
N ALA A 113 -17.75 3.28 -16.08
CA ALA A 113 -17.59 3.46 -14.63
C ALA A 113 -18.41 4.68 -14.17
N ASN A 114 -19.71 4.68 -14.46
CA ASN A 114 -20.56 5.85 -14.19
C ASN A 114 -20.77 6.09 -12.69
N GLU A 115 -20.53 5.09 -11.84
CA GLU A 115 -20.49 5.25 -10.37
C GLU A 115 -19.23 6.04 -9.95
N THR A 116 -18.08 5.76 -10.57
CA THR A 116 -16.87 6.57 -10.36
C THR A 116 -17.04 7.97 -10.94
N ALA A 117 -17.77 8.13 -12.04
CA ALA A 117 -18.05 9.47 -12.59
C ALA A 117 -18.94 10.29 -11.64
N ASP A 118 -20.01 9.70 -11.11
CA ASP A 118 -20.93 10.32 -10.14
C ASP A 118 -20.24 10.65 -8.79
N LEU A 119 -19.29 9.82 -8.34
CA LEU A 119 -18.50 10.04 -7.12
C LEU A 119 -17.46 11.16 -7.25
N GLU A 120 -16.85 11.32 -8.43
CA GLU A 120 -15.72 12.24 -8.67
C GLU A 120 -16.15 13.53 -9.41
N ASP A 121 -17.45 13.87 -9.40
CA ASP A 121 -18.08 15.01 -10.11
C ASP A 121 -17.81 15.04 -11.65
N GLU A 122 -17.40 13.92 -12.25
CA GLU A 122 -17.13 13.80 -13.68
C GLU A 122 -18.39 13.46 -14.49
N PRO A 123 -18.47 13.83 -15.78
CA PRO A 123 -19.69 13.65 -16.57
C PRO A 123 -20.07 12.19 -16.80
N GLU A 124 -21.37 11.90 -16.93
CA GLU A 124 -21.86 10.59 -17.37
C GLU A 124 -21.16 10.13 -18.67
N ASP A 125 -20.83 8.84 -18.73
CA ASP A 125 -20.07 8.17 -19.79
C ASP A 125 -18.64 8.72 -20.04
N SER A 126 -18.12 9.62 -19.21
CA SER A 126 -16.75 10.13 -19.37
C SER A 126 -15.66 9.11 -18.99
N ILE A 127 -15.96 8.15 -18.11
CA ILE A 127 -14.99 7.16 -17.62
C ILE A 127 -15.33 5.76 -18.14
N VAL A 128 -14.40 5.17 -18.91
CA VAL A 128 -14.51 3.81 -19.43
C VAL A 128 -13.45 2.92 -18.77
N ARG A 129 -13.86 1.82 -18.16
CA ARG A 129 -12.98 0.77 -17.63
C ARG A 129 -12.53 -0.10 -18.80
N LEU A 130 -11.22 -0.13 -19.09
CA LEU A 130 -10.67 -0.94 -20.17
C LEU A 130 -10.30 -2.36 -19.72
N TYR A 131 -9.77 -2.48 -18.50
CA TYR A 131 -9.40 -3.75 -17.88
C TYR A 131 -9.75 -3.74 -16.39
N TYR A 132 -10.12 -4.88 -15.80
CA TYR A 132 -10.28 -5.02 -14.35
C TYR A 132 -8.94 -5.05 -13.61
N SER A 133 -8.93 -4.70 -12.32
CA SER A 133 -7.91 -5.20 -11.39
C SER A 133 -7.98 -6.73 -11.31
N HIS A 134 -6.84 -7.41 -11.23
CA HIS A 134 -6.86 -8.84 -10.93
C HIS A 134 -7.43 -9.08 -9.52
N PRO A 135 -8.33 -10.07 -9.28
CA PRO A 135 -8.92 -10.31 -7.96
C PRO A 135 -7.91 -10.42 -6.82
N ASP A 136 -6.79 -11.13 -7.06
CA ASP A 136 -5.70 -11.23 -6.07
C ASP A 136 -5.03 -9.89 -5.75
N ALA A 137 -5.09 -8.88 -6.63
CA ALA A 137 -4.55 -7.53 -6.40
C ALA A 137 -5.40 -6.71 -5.42
N CYS A 138 -6.71 -6.89 -5.46
CA CYS A 138 -7.70 -6.11 -4.70
C CYS A 138 -8.35 -6.89 -3.55
N GLY A 139 -7.74 -7.99 -3.10
CA GLY A 139 -8.25 -8.82 -2.00
C GLY A 139 -9.60 -9.47 -2.31
N GLY A 140 -9.87 -9.77 -3.59
CA GLY A 140 -11.14 -10.34 -4.07
C GLY A 140 -12.25 -9.32 -4.36
N LYS A 141 -12.03 -8.03 -4.12
CA LYS A 141 -13.07 -6.99 -4.29
C LYS A 141 -13.18 -6.46 -5.72
N SER A 142 -14.39 -6.35 -6.23
CA SER A 142 -14.68 -5.72 -7.52
C SER A 142 -14.51 -4.19 -7.51
N GLY A 143 -14.25 -3.60 -8.68
CA GLY A 143 -14.49 -2.17 -8.95
C GLY A 143 -13.28 -1.36 -9.43
N GLY A 144 -12.06 -1.80 -9.13
CA GLY A 144 -10.82 -1.18 -9.60
C GLY A 144 -10.57 -1.41 -11.09
N GLY A 145 -9.34 -1.11 -11.53
CA GLY A 145 -8.82 -1.45 -12.84
C GLY A 145 -8.21 -0.28 -13.59
N MET A 146 -8.06 -0.46 -14.90
CA MET A 146 -7.59 0.57 -15.82
C MET A 146 -8.76 1.42 -16.27
N LEU A 147 -8.89 2.63 -15.71
CA LEU A 147 -9.90 3.60 -16.09
C LEU A 147 -9.33 4.55 -17.15
N TYR A 148 -10.08 4.84 -18.20
CA TYR A 148 -9.72 5.72 -19.30
C TYR A 148 -10.75 6.85 -19.42
N HIS A 149 -10.26 8.09 -19.40
CA HIS A 149 -11.09 9.29 -19.41
C HIS A 149 -11.36 9.74 -20.85
N GLN A 150 -12.56 9.46 -21.36
CA GLN A 150 -12.94 9.62 -22.78
C GLN A 150 -12.72 11.03 -23.32
N ARG A 151 -12.88 12.09 -22.50
CA ARG A 151 -12.71 13.50 -22.93
C ARG A 151 -11.28 14.06 -22.77
N ARG A 152 -10.39 13.35 -22.08
CA ARG A 152 -8.99 13.77 -21.84
C ARG A 152 -7.97 12.84 -22.52
N HIS A 153 -8.42 11.67 -22.97
CA HIS A 153 -7.65 10.65 -23.70
C HIS A 153 -6.46 10.04 -22.93
N LEU A 154 -6.55 10.07 -21.61
CA LEU A 154 -5.59 9.48 -20.67
C LEU A 154 -6.22 8.33 -19.88
N ALA A 155 -5.39 7.44 -19.35
CA ALA A 155 -5.78 6.37 -18.45
C ALA A 155 -4.98 6.41 -17.13
N CYS A 156 -5.57 5.87 -16.07
CA CYS A 156 -4.96 5.63 -14.78
C CYS A 156 -5.36 4.22 -14.27
N PHE A 157 -4.50 3.62 -13.46
CA PHE A 157 -4.73 2.30 -12.87
C PHE A 157 -4.97 2.43 -11.36
N PHE A 158 -6.12 1.94 -10.92
CA PHE A 158 -6.54 1.90 -9.52
C PHE A 158 -6.63 0.44 -9.08
N VAL A 159 -6.05 0.09 -7.93
CA VAL A 159 -6.13 -1.31 -7.45
C VAL A 159 -7.53 -1.57 -6.93
N HIS A 160 -8.06 -0.65 -6.13
CA HIS A 160 -9.37 -0.65 -5.50
C HIS A 160 -10.21 0.55 -6.00
N PRO A 161 -11.56 0.48 -6.04
CA PRO A 161 -12.37 1.64 -6.41
C PRO A 161 -12.13 2.84 -5.47
N ASP A 162 -12.01 2.62 -4.16
CA ASP A 162 -11.73 3.67 -3.17
C ASP A 162 -10.39 4.41 -3.40
N ASP A 163 -9.49 3.92 -4.28
CA ASP A 163 -8.23 4.62 -4.60
C ASP A 163 -8.45 5.87 -5.49
N THR A 164 -9.67 6.11 -6.01
CA THR A 164 -9.91 7.16 -7.03
C THR A 164 -9.68 8.58 -6.51
N GLU A 165 -9.97 8.85 -5.22
CA GLU A 165 -9.69 10.14 -4.56
C GLU A 165 -8.20 10.56 -4.59
N CYS A 166 -7.28 9.65 -4.92
CA CYS A 166 -5.85 9.93 -5.05
C CYS A 166 -5.43 10.45 -6.45
N ALA A 167 -6.34 10.45 -7.43
CA ALA A 167 -6.05 10.87 -8.81
C ALA A 167 -7.19 11.66 -9.49
N PHE A 168 -8.30 11.94 -8.82
CA PHE A 168 -9.30 12.92 -9.25
C PHE A 168 -9.24 14.17 -8.36
N PRO A 169 -9.51 15.38 -8.88
CA PRO A 169 -9.81 15.70 -10.28
C PRO A 169 -8.61 15.47 -11.22
N VAL A 170 -8.88 15.02 -12.45
CA VAL A 170 -7.83 14.59 -13.41
C VAL A 170 -6.80 15.70 -13.70
N ASP A 171 -7.26 16.94 -13.77
CA ASP A 171 -6.43 18.09 -14.14
C ASP A 171 -5.52 18.58 -13.00
N ASP A 172 -5.86 18.26 -11.75
CA ASP A 172 -5.04 18.54 -10.56
C ASP A 172 -4.04 17.41 -10.27
N HIS A 173 -4.27 16.21 -10.82
CA HIS A 173 -3.42 15.02 -10.66
C HIS A 173 -2.77 14.52 -11.97
N PRO A 174 -2.21 15.38 -12.85
CA PRO A 174 -1.73 14.98 -14.18
C PRO A 174 -0.56 13.99 -14.15
N GLN A 175 0.16 13.87 -13.03
CA GLN A 175 1.18 12.84 -12.80
C GLN A 175 0.62 11.41 -12.72
N CYS A 176 -0.68 11.24 -12.45
CA CYS A 176 -1.33 9.93 -12.32
C CYS A 176 -1.89 9.41 -13.65
N TRP A 177 -2.10 10.31 -14.64
CA TRP A 177 -2.84 10.03 -15.87
C TRP A 177 -1.92 10.02 -17.09
N HIS A 178 -1.96 8.94 -17.87
CA HIS A 178 -1.03 8.71 -18.99
C HIS A 178 -1.75 8.19 -20.24
N HIS A 179 -1.24 8.51 -21.42
CA HIS A 179 -1.71 7.89 -22.66
C HIS A 179 -1.58 6.35 -22.60
N LEU A 180 -2.59 5.62 -23.10
CA LEU A 180 -2.65 4.17 -22.96
C LEU A 180 -1.46 3.45 -23.63
N GLU A 181 -0.97 3.94 -24.77
CA GLU A 181 0.22 3.38 -25.41
C GLU A 181 1.47 3.51 -24.53
N THR A 182 1.55 4.54 -23.67
CA THR A 182 2.65 4.72 -22.71
C THR A 182 2.60 3.66 -21.63
N ILE A 183 1.42 3.39 -21.07
CA ILE A 183 1.24 2.36 -20.03
C ILE A 183 1.57 0.97 -20.59
N LEU A 184 0.99 0.61 -21.73
CA LEU A 184 1.24 -0.67 -22.41
C LEU A 184 2.73 -0.83 -22.80
N SER A 185 3.38 0.24 -23.26
CA SER A 185 4.82 0.23 -23.55
C SER A 185 5.67 0.00 -22.30
N HIS A 186 5.29 0.54 -21.14
CA HIS A 186 5.99 0.30 -19.88
C HIS A 186 5.84 -1.15 -19.41
N TRP A 187 4.64 -1.75 -19.53
CA TRP A 187 4.44 -3.17 -19.23
C TRP A 187 5.31 -4.07 -20.13
N ILE A 188 5.40 -3.76 -21.42
CA ILE A 188 6.27 -4.46 -22.37
C ILE A 188 7.77 -4.20 -22.06
N ALA A 189 8.14 -3.03 -21.56
CA ALA A 189 9.50 -2.75 -21.09
C ALA A 189 9.87 -3.58 -19.86
N LEU A 190 8.96 -3.78 -18.91
CA LEU A 190 9.14 -4.70 -17.77
C LEU A 190 9.32 -6.16 -18.23
N ILE A 191 8.59 -6.57 -19.27
CA ILE A 191 8.76 -7.89 -19.91
C ILE A 191 10.15 -8.01 -20.55
N ARG A 192 10.55 -7.03 -21.36
CA ARG A 192 11.88 -7.00 -22.04
C ARG A 192 13.05 -6.92 -21.06
N LEU A 193 12.85 -6.35 -19.88
CA LEU A 193 13.82 -6.32 -18.79
C LEU A 193 13.96 -7.68 -18.08
N GLY A 194 12.99 -8.58 -18.25
CA GLY A 194 12.85 -9.83 -17.50
C GLY A 194 12.30 -9.63 -16.08
N LYS A 195 11.69 -8.47 -15.79
CA LYS A 195 11.12 -8.11 -14.49
C LYS A 195 9.71 -8.68 -14.29
N VAL A 196 8.97 -8.81 -15.37
CA VAL A 196 7.70 -9.56 -15.45
C VAL A 196 7.83 -10.60 -16.56
N VAL A 197 7.42 -11.85 -16.31
CA VAL A 197 7.56 -12.96 -17.28
C VAL A 197 6.29 -13.81 -17.26
N ALA A 198 5.91 -14.36 -18.41
CA ALA A 198 4.77 -15.27 -18.51
C ALA A 198 5.23 -16.75 -18.41
N SER A 199 4.45 -17.57 -17.72
CA SER A 199 4.64 -19.02 -17.54
C SER A 199 3.27 -19.69 -17.32
N PRO A 200 3.05 -20.95 -17.74
CA PRO A 200 1.76 -21.62 -17.59
C PRO A 200 1.17 -21.52 -16.17
N ASN A 201 -0.11 -21.18 -16.04
CA ASN A 201 -0.77 -20.91 -14.75
C ASN A 201 -0.58 -22.04 -13.70
N ASN A 202 -0.47 -23.29 -14.14
CA ASN A 202 -0.29 -24.47 -13.29
C ASN A 202 1.17 -24.79 -12.90
N GLU A 203 2.14 -23.95 -13.25
CA GLU A 203 3.54 -24.08 -12.82
C GLU A 203 3.85 -23.16 -11.63
N GLU A 204 4.74 -23.60 -10.73
CA GLU A 204 5.29 -22.76 -9.65
C GLU A 204 6.06 -21.53 -10.17
N PRO A 205 6.31 -20.49 -9.35
CA PRO A 205 7.14 -19.35 -9.74
C PRO A 205 8.55 -19.78 -10.16
N GLY A 206 9.01 -19.32 -11.33
CA GLY A 206 10.28 -19.73 -11.93
C GLY A 206 11.54 -19.26 -11.19
N LEU A 207 11.43 -18.28 -10.30
CA LEU A 207 12.52 -17.72 -9.49
C LEU A 207 12.13 -17.55 -8.02
N TYR A 208 13.10 -17.75 -7.12
CA TYR A 208 12.92 -17.48 -5.70
C TYR A 208 12.64 -15.98 -5.46
N GLY A 209 11.62 -15.69 -4.65
CA GLY A 209 11.20 -14.32 -4.32
C GLY A 209 10.33 -13.67 -5.40
N SER A 210 9.94 -14.43 -6.43
CA SER A 210 8.88 -14.03 -7.37
C SER A 210 7.50 -14.24 -6.77
N LEU A 211 6.54 -13.41 -7.18
CA LEU A 211 5.11 -13.60 -6.95
C LEU A 211 4.43 -13.92 -8.29
N LYS A 212 3.53 -14.90 -8.31
CA LYS A 212 2.86 -15.37 -9.53
C LYS A 212 1.35 -15.26 -9.40
N ILE A 213 0.71 -14.79 -10.48
CA ILE A 213 -0.70 -14.43 -10.56
C ILE A 213 -1.20 -14.81 -11.96
N GLY A 214 -2.05 -15.84 -12.02
CA GLY A 214 -2.37 -16.50 -13.28
C GLY A 214 -1.10 -16.93 -14.03
N ASN A 215 -1.01 -16.57 -15.31
CA ASN A 215 0.17 -16.84 -16.12
C ASN A 215 1.36 -15.88 -15.86
N TRP A 216 1.21 -14.83 -15.04
CA TRP A 216 2.23 -13.77 -14.88
C TRP A 216 3.06 -13.91 -13.61
N GLU A 217 4.38 -13.89 -13.76
CA GLU A 217 5.38 -13.91 -12.68
C GLU A 217 6.07 -12.54 -12.56
N TRP A 218 5.88 -11.83 -11.45
CA TRP A 218 6.68 -10.66 -11.07
C TRP A 218 7.95 -11.11 -10.36
N ARG A 219 9.10 -10.92 -11.01
CA ARG A 219 10.40 -11.39 -10.54
C ARG A 219 11.06 -10.34 -9.64
N PRO A 220 11.84 -10.70 -8.61
CA PRO A 220 12.51 -9.71 -7.76
C PRO A 220 13.55 -8.90 -8.55
N TYR A 221 14.19 -9.51 -9.55
CA TYR A 221 15.11 -8.90 -10.51
C TYR A 221 14.99 -9.55 -11.89
N GLY A 222 15.27 -8.78 -12.94
CA GLY A 222 15.42 -9.29 -14.31
C GLY A 222 16.88 -9.50 -14.71
N GLU A 223 17.16 -10.47 -15.58
CA GLU A 223 18.53 -10.78 -16.04
C GLU A 223 19.22 -9.58 -16.70
N GLY A 224 18.46 -8.75 -17.43
CA GLY A 224 18.97 -7.51 -18.04
C GLY A 224 19.47 -6.49 -17.00
N GLN A 225 18.86 -6.45 -15.81
CA GLN A 225 19.35 -5.62 -14.70
C GLN A 225 20.70 -6.16 -14.20
N VAL A 226 20.81 -7.48 -13.99
CA VAL A 226 22.03 -8.12 -13.47
C VAL A 226 23.20 -8.03 -14.46
N ALA A 227 22.94 -8.21 -15.76
CA ALA A 227 23.96 -8.15 -16.80
C ALA A 227 24.68 -6.79 -16.88
N GLY A 228 24.01 -5.69 -16.53
CA GLY A 228 24.61 -4.35 -16.45
C GLY A 228 25.53 -4.14 -15.24
N HIS A 229 25.42 -4.94 -14.18
CA HIS A 229 26.07 -4.71 -12.87
C HIS A 229 27.42 -5.44 -12.70
N ALA A 230 28.21 -5.56 -13.78
CA ALA A 230 29.41 -6.39 -13.89
C ALA A 230 30.64 -5.99 -13.04
N GLY A 231 30.46 -5.22 -11.95
CA GLY A 231 31.53 -4.69 -11.09
C GLY A 231 31.58 -5.20 -9.65
N ALA A 232 30.51 -5.82 -9.13
CA ALA A 232 30.41 -6.20 -7.72
C ALA A 232 30.26 -7.73 -7.53
N PRO A 233 30.95 -8.35 -6.55
CA PRO A 233 30.85 -9.79 -6.30
C PRO A 233 29.47 -10.16 -5.72
N PRO A 234 28.82 -11.26 -6.18
CA PRO A 234 27.57 -11.74 -5.60
C PRO A 234 27.67 -12.05 -4.11
N VAL A 235 26.71 -11.54 -3.35
CA VAL A 235 26.56 -11.70 -1.90
C VAL A 235 26.27 -13.17 -1.59
N ASP A 236 26.96 -13.73 -0.59
CA ASP A 236 26.67 -15.07 -0.08
C ASP A 236 25.51 -15.01 0.92
N VAL A 237 24.37 -15.58 0.53
CA VAL A 237 23.13 -15.59 1.33
C VAL A 237 22.84 -16.97 1.91
N SER A 238 23.67 -17.98 1.63
CA SER A 238 23.45 -19.38 2.01
C SER A 238 23.31 -19.63 3.53
N GLY A 239 23.86 -18.74 4.36
CA GLY A 239 23.77 -18.80 5.82
C GLY A 239 22.55 -18.09 6.43
N TRP A 240 21.69 -17.45 5.63
CA TRP A 240 20.63 -16.57 6.13
C TRP A 240 19.45 -17.37 6.68
N ARG A 241 19.31 -17.42 8.01
CA ARG A 241 18.16 -18.01 8.71
C ARG A 241 17.21 -16.93 9.18
N LEU A 242 16.15 -16.65 8.42
CA LEU A 242 15.05 -15.76 8.82
C LEU A 242 13.69 -16.41 8.53
N PRO A 243 12.78 -16.52 9.53
CA PRO A 243 11.44 -17.08 9.33
C PRO A 243 10.60 -16.30 8.32
N SER A 244 10.75 -14.98 8.21
CA SER A 244 10.00 -14.15 7.26
C SER A 244 10.44 -14.31 5.81
N PHE A 245 11.72 -14.61 5.56
CA PHE A 245 12.27 -14.80 4.20
C PHE A 245 12.19 -16.27 3.74
N ARG A 246 12.19 -17.22 4.68
CA ARG A 246 12.26 -18.68 4.40
C ARG A 246 11.00 -19.45 4.81
N GLY A 247 10.34 -19.06 5.90
CA GLY A 247 9.33 -19.87 6.59
C GLY A 247 7.96 -19.96 5.92
N ARG A 248 7.74 -19.26 4.80
CA ARG A 248 6.54 -19.42 3.95
C ARG A 248 6.76 -20.43 2.80
N TRP A 249 7.98 -20.96 2.64
CA TRP A 249 8.40 -21.85 1.53
C TRP A 249 9.25 -23.04 2.01
N ASP A 250 9.23 -23.34 3.32
CA ASP A 250 9.98 -24.41 3.99
C ASP A 250 8.97 -25.23 4.81
N ASP A 251 7.86 -25.61 4.17
CA ASP A 251 6.77 -26.42 4.73
C ASP A 251 7.15 -27.91 4.90
N GLY A 252 8.27 -28.31 4.27
CA GLY A 252 8.78 -29.68 4.25
C GLY A 252 8.49 -30.43 2.95
N SER A 253 7.86 -29.81 1.95
CA SER A 253 7.68 -30.39 0.62
C SER A 253 9.02 -30.53 -0.12
N GLU A 254 9.20 -31.62 -0.87
CA GLU A 254 10.46 -31.90 -1.60
C GLU A 254 10.52 -31.18 -2.97
N HIS A 255 9.64 -30.20 -3.23
CA HIS A 255 9.43 -29.55 -4.52
C HIS A 255 9.16 -28.03 -4.30
N GLY A 256 9.79 -27.08 -4.99
CA GLY A 256 10.80 -27.22 -6.04
C GLY A 256 11.65 -25.98 -6.36
N VAL A 257 11.56 -24.88 -5.58
CA VAL A 257 12.34 -23.65 -5.83
C VAL A 257 13.51 -23.52 -4.84
N ALA A 258 14.73 -23.80 -5.31
CA ALA A 258 15.92 -23.76 -4.46
C ALA A 258 16.34 -22.30 -4.13
N PHE A 259 16.39 -21.95 -2.84
CA PHE A 259 16.91 -20.67 -2.37
C PHE A 259 18.34 -20.44 -2.91
N PRO A 260 18.59 -19.37 -3.70
CA PRO A 260 19.88 -19.18 -4.37
C PRO A 260 20.97 -18.92 -3.34
N SER A 261 22.09 -19.65 -3.41
CA SER A 261 23.20 -19.48 -2.47
C SER A 261 23.92 -18.13 -2.62
N ARG A 262 23.79 -17.49 -3.79
CA ARG A 262 24.36 -16.18 -4.12
C ARG A 262 23.40 -15.33 -4.92
N VAL A 263 23.31 -14.05 -4.57
CA VAL A 263 22.49 -13.03 -5.24
C VAL A 263 23.35 -11.79 -5.50
N PRO A 264 23.16 -11.02 -6.58
CA PRO A 264 23.84 -9.74 -6.75
C PRO A 264 23.52 -8.75 -5.60
N PRO A 265 24.36 -7.73 -5.39
CA PRO A 265 24.00 -6.57 -4.58
C PRO A 265 23.11 -5.60 -5.39
N GLY A 266 22.18 -4.91 -4.73
CA GLY A 266 21.23 -4.02 -5.39
C GLY A 266 20.00 -3.70 -4.55
N VAL A 267 19.03 -3.00 -5.15
CA VAL A 267 17.68 -2.77 -4.59
C VAL A 267 16.71 -3.73 -5.27
N TYR A 268 15.87 -4.38 -4.47
CA TYR A 268 14.93 -5.43 -4.88
C TYR A 268 13.53 -5.08 -4.38
N THR A 269 12.49 -5.40 -5.15
CA THR A 269 11.10 -5.32 -4.66
C THR A 269 10.84 -6.44 -3.66
N GLU A 270 10.04 -6.17 -2.63
CA GLU A 270 9.56 -7.21 -1.71
C GLU A 270 8.60 -8.18 -2.41
N CYS A 271 8.51 -9.43 -1.93
CA CYS A 271 7.43 -10.34 -2.28
C CYS A 271 6.27 -10.15 -1.27
N VAL A 272 5.11 -9.72 -1.75
CA VAL A 272 3.95 -9.41 -0.90
C VAL A 272 2.99 -10.58 -0.83
N ASN A 273 2.51 -10.94 0.37
CA ASN A 273 1.36 -11.83 0.48
C ASN A 273 0.08 -10.98 0.40
N ARG A 274 -0.62 -11.00 -0.73
CA ARG A 274 -1.85 -10.23 -0.94
C ARG A 274 -3.06 -10.75 -0.12
N SER A 275 -2.93 -11.89 0.55
CA SER A 275 -3.93 -12.40 1.51
C SER A 275 -3.73 -11.91 2.96
N GLU A 276 -2.72 -11.07 3.24
CA GLU A 276 -2.53 -10.43 4.54
C GLU A 276 -3.21 -9.04 4.59
N PRO A 277 -3.89 -8.64 5.69
CA PRO A 277 -4.63 -7.37 5.77
C PRO A 277 -3.82 -6.08 5.58
N GLU A 278 -2.48 -6.16 5.56
CA GLU A 278 -1.56 -5.03 5.42
C GLU A 278 -0.63 -5.19 4.18
N ALA A 279 -1.06 -5.99 3.20
CA ALA A 279 -0.35 -6.29 1.96
C ALA A 279 0.00 -5.02 1.15
N THR A 280 1.30 -4.72 1.01
CA THR A 280 1.77 -3.39 0.56
C THR A 280 2.97 -3.47 -0.38
N GLU A 281 2.74 -3.08 -1.64
CA GLU A 281 3.61 -3.40 -2.80
C GLU A 281 4.68 -2.36 -3.11
N GLU A 282 4.67 -1.23 -2.42
CA GLU A 282 5.74 -0.22 -2.46
C GLU A 282 7.01 -0.65 -1.69
N GLY A 283 7.02 -1.89 -1.21
CA GLY A 283 8.06 -2.55 -0.40
C GLY A 283 9.36 -2.83 -1.15
N PHE A 284 10.50 -2.54 -0.52
CA PHE A 284 11.83 -2.92 -1.04
C PHE A 284 12.77 -3.52 0.01
N ARG A 285 13.80 -4.23 -0.47
CA ARG A 285 15.01 -4.65 0.25
C ARG A 285 16.26 -4.13 -0.45
N MET A 286 17.32 -3.85 0.29
CA MET A 286 18.61 -3.41 -0.26
C MET A 286 19.74 -4.37 0.13
N LEU A 287 20.21 -5.20 -0.81
CA LEU A 287 21.34 -6.11 -0.62
C LEU A 287 22.66 -5.38 -0.82
N LEU A 288 23.46 -5.25 0.24
CA LEU A 288 24.80 -4.65 0.15
C LEU A 288 25.91 -5.64 -0.22
N PRO A 289 26.95 -5.21 -0.97
CA PRO A 289 28.08 -6.05 -1.38
C PRO A 289 29.05 -6.43 -0.26
N PHE A 290 28.73 -6.14 1.01
CA PHE A 290 29.61 -6.38 2.16
C PHE A 290 28.80 -6.69 3.44
N GLY A 291 29.36 -7.55 4.30
CA GLY A 291 28.69 -8.02 5.52
C GLY A 291 28.66 -7.00 6.66
N LEU A 292 27.56 -6.99 7.41
CA LEU A 292 27.19 -5.95 8.39
C LEU A 292 27.76 -6.17 9.81
N TYR A 293 29.02 -6.61 9.92
CA TYR A 293 29.63 -6.98 11.21
C TYR A 293 29.73 -5.80 12.20
N GLY A 294 28.79 -5.77 13.16
CA GLY A 294 28.71 -4.73 14.20
C GLY A 294 27.75 -3.58 13.88
N ALA A 295 26.96 -3.69 12.80
CA ALA A 295 25.93 -2.70 12.46
C ALA A 295 24.83 -2.61 13.52
N ARG A 296 24.25 -1.40 13.64
CA ARG A 296 23.10 -1.11 14.50
C ARG A 296 22.01 -0.40 13.71
N LEU A 297 20.77 -0.71 14.06
CA LEU A 297 19.57 0.02 13.67
C LEU A 297 19.56 1.42 14.30
N THR A 298 18.72 2.31 13.80
CA THR A 298 18.58 3.69 14.33
C THR A 298 17.92 3.78 15.69
N SER A 299 17.22 2.73 16.11
CA SER A 299 16.81 2.48 17.51
C SER A 299 17.97 2.12 18.44
N GLY A 300 19.20 2.01 17.94
CA GLY A 300 20.41 1.66 18.70
C GLY A 300 20.60 0.16 18.94
N GLY A 301 19.59 -0.68 18.64
CA GLY A 301 19.70 -2.13 18.65
C GLY A 301 20.70 -2.66 17.62
N GLY A 302 21.34 -3.79 17.88
CA GLY A 302 22.18 -4.47 16.89
C GLY A 302 21.33 -5.12 15.79
N VAL A 303 21.78 -5.03 14.53
CA VAL A 303 21.22 -5.80 13.41
C VAL A 303 21.31 -7.29 13.74
N ARG A 304 20.22 -8.04 13.58
CA ARG A 304 20.16 -9.45 13.97
C ARG A 304 20.64 -10.31 12.79
N ASN A 305 21.17 -11.50 13.11
CA ASN A 305 21.53 -12.57 12.17
C ASN A 305 22.48 -12.22 10.99
N MET A 306 22.99 -10.98 10.89
CA MET A 306 23.87 -10.45 9.82
C MET A 306 23.22 -10.38 8.43
N ALA A 307 21.89 -10.41 8.33
CA ALA A 307 21.17 -10.28 7.06
C ALA A 307 21.42 -8.89 6.46
N ALA A 308 21.84 -8.81 5.18
CA ALA A 308 22.35 -7.56 4.59
C ALA A 308 21.25 -6.58 4.16
N ASP A 309 20.00 -7.03 4.22
CA ASP A 309 18.73 -6.36 3.89
C ASP A 309 17.98 -5.78 5.11
N GLU A 310 18.37 -6.13 6.35
CA GLU A 310 17.94 -5.42 7.58
C GLU A 310 18.46 -3.96 7.65
N LEU A 311 19.11 -3.47 6.58
CA LEU A 311 19.54 -2.09 6.42
C LEU A 311 18.42 -1.17 5.93
N PHE A 312 18.59 0.14 6.13
CA PHE A 312 17.64 1.18 5.71
C PHE A 312 16.19 0.97 6.20
N GLN A 313 16.01 0.23 7.29
CA GLN A 313 14.72 0.01 7.94
C GLN A 313 14.35 1.23 8.81
N HIS A 314 13.18 1.83 8.59
CA HIS A 314 12.61 2.80 9.53
C HIS A 314 12.15 2.08 10.80
N GLY A 315 12.40 2.69 11.96
CA GLY A 315 11.95 2.19 13.26
C GLY A 315 10.47 2.45 13.59
N PHE A 316 9.74 3.08 12.66
CA PHE A 316 8.33 3.49 12.77
C PHE A 316 7.72 3.48 11.36
N LYS A 317 6.45 3.05 11.23
CA LYS A 317 5.72 2.97 9.95
C LYS A 317 4.40 3.74 10.13
N PRO A 318 4.18 4.86 9.41
CA PRO A 318 3.22 5.89 9.84
C PRO A 318 1.73 5.60 9.55
N PHE A 319 1.33 4.35 9.28
CA PHE A 319 -0.05 3.99 8.88
C PHE A 319 -0.57 2.72 9.57
N GLY A 320 0.02 2.32 10.71
CA GLY A 320 -0.08 0.93 11.15
C GLY A 320 0.88 0.02 10.37
N GLY A 321 0.76 -1.30 10.56
CA GLY A 321 1.72 -2.26 10.06
C GLY A 321 2.38 -3.09 11.16
N ASP A 322 2.29 -4.42 11.05
CA ASP A 322 3.17 -5.37 11.71
C ASP A 322 4.64 -4.89 11.60
N PRO A 323 5.49 -4.99 12.65
CA PRO A 323 6.94 -4.85 12.51
C PRO A 323 7.56 -5.60 11.30
N ASN A 324 6.91 -6.63 10.74
CA ASN A 324 7.28 -7.33 9.51
C ASN A 324 7.00 -6.59 8.16
N ARG A 325 6.06 -5.63 8.07
CA ARG A 325 5.73 -4.88 6.81
C ARG A 325 6.98 -4.27 6.14
N PRO A 326 7.18 -4.35 4.81
CA PRO A 326 8.36 -3.79 4.15
C PRO A 326 8.41 -2.26 4.14
N GLN A 327 9.58 -1.71 3.80
CA GLN A 327 9.82 -0.27 3.73
C GLN A 327 9.38 0.32 2.39
N ARG A 328 8.81 1.53 2.41
CA ARG A 328 8.37 2.25 1.21
C ARG A 328 9.56 2.83 0.45
N LEU A 329 9.73 2.49 -0.83
CA LEU A 329 10.90 2.94 -1.61
C LEU A 329 11.00 4.48 -1.69
N GLU A 330 9.86 5.17 -1.80
CA GLU A 330 9.75 6.63 -1.75
C GLU A 330 10.45 7.23 -0.52
N ARG A 331 10.31 6.64 0.66
CA ARG A 331 10.91 7.16 1.91
C ARG A 331 12.43 7.05 1.92
N LEU A 332 13.00 6.01 1.29
CA LEU A 332 14.45 5.89 1.11
C LEU A 332 14.97 6.93 0.11
N LEU A 333 14.31 7.05 -1.05
CA LEU A 333 14.72 7.98 -2.10
C LEU A 333 14.61 9.44 -1.64
N GLY A 334 13.53 9.81 -0.94
CA GLY A 334 13.36 11.14 -0.36
C GLY A 334 14.41 11.46 0.71
N HIS A 335 14.84 10.50 1.52
CA HIS A 335 15.95 10.70 2.45
C HIS A 335 17.31 10.85 1.74
N TRP A 336 17.54 10.13 0.66
CA TRP A 336 18.75 10.30 -0.16
C TRP A 336 18.77 11.66 -0.86
N ALA A 337 17.62 12.16 -1.34
CA ALA A 337 17.50 13.52 -1.87
C ALA A 337 17.82 14.57 -0.80
N ASP A 338 17.19 14.49 0.38
CA ASP A 338 17.42 15.38 1.53
C ASP A 338 18.91 15.48 1.93
N LEU A 339 19.63 14.35 1.93
CA LEU A 339 21.07 14.32 2.22
C LEU A 339 21.92 14.99 1.13
N VAL A 340 21.51 14.94 -0.14
CA VAL A 340 22.21 15.60 -1.26
C VAL A 340 21.90 17.10 -1.29
N GLU A 341 20.63 17.47 -1.15
CA GLU A 341 20.17 18.87 -1.15
C GLU A 341 20.72 19.67 0.02
N ARG A 342 20.84 19.07 1.22
CA ARG A 342 21.52 19.68 2.38
C ARG A 342 23.05 19.71 2.25
N GLY A 343 23.62 19.21 1.15
CA GLY A 343 25.07 19.16 0.92
C GLY A 343 25.83 18.19 1.84
N VAL A 344 25.13 17.24 2.46
CA VAL A 344 25.72 16.21 3.34
C VAL A 344 26.41 15.14 2.49
N TRP A 345 25.83 14.82 1.34
CA TRP A 345 26.40 13.96 0.30
C TRP A 345 26.69 14.79 -0.96
N ALA A 346 27.97 15.01 -1.26
CA ALA A 346 28.39 15.41 -2.59
C ALA A 346 28.13 14.26 -3.57
N VAL A 347 27.67 14.56 -4.79
CA VAL A 347 27.36 13.55 -5.83
C VAL A 347 28.09 13.89 -7.11
N GLY A 348 28.83 12.90 -7.62
CA GLY A 348 29.54 12.95 -8.90
C GLY A 348 28.90 12.01 -9.93
N PRO A 349 29.51 11.86 -11.12
CA PRO A 349 29.00 11.03 -12.22
C PRO A 349 28.97 9.51 -11.92
N TYR A 350 29.38 9.09 -10.73
CA TYR A 350 29.37 7.70 -10.26
C TYR A 350 28.64 7.51 -8.91
N GLY A 351 27.81 8.48 -8.51
CA GLY A 351 27.09 8.49 -7.23
C GLY A 351 27.77 9.34 -6.14
N VAL A 352 27.46 9.04 -4.88
CA VAL A 352 27.97 9.78 -3.71
C VAL A 352 29.51 9.73 -3.66
N GLU A 353 30.13 10.91 -3.55
CA GLU A 353 31.59 11.05 -3.55
C GLU A 353 32.20 10.80 -2.16
N GLY A 354 33.42 10.26 -2.15
CA GLY A 354 34.22 10.08 -0.93
C GLY A 354 34.43 8.61 -0.55
N SER A 355 34.17 8.27 0.72
CA SER A 355 34.40 6.93 1.27
C SER A 355 33.23 6.46 2.13
N ILE A 356 33.24 5.21 2.58
CA ILE A 356 32.18 4.65 3.44
C ILE A 356 31.98 5.43 4.77
N GLU A 357 32.95 6.25 5.16
CA GLU A 357 32.85 7.15 6.32
C GLU A 357 31.87 8.33 6.08
N VAL A 358 31.61 8.73 4.83
CA VAL A 358 30.60 9.77 4.49
C VAL A 358 29.19 9.32 4.86
N PHE A 359 28.92 8.01 4.79
CA PHE A 359 27.66 7.41 5.26
C PHE A 359 27.56 7.40 6.81
N ARG A 360 28.66 7.62 7.55
CA ARG A 360 28.65 7.84 9.00
C ARG A 360 28.34 9.29 9.36
N ASP A 361 28.64 10.26 8.51
CA ASP A 361 28.39 11.67 8.82
C ASP A 361 26.89 12.02 8.88
N ALA A 362 26.05 11.32 8.11
CA ALA A 362 24.59 11.35 8.25
C ALA A 362 24.10 11.01 9.69
N ALA A 363 24.87 10.25 10.48
CA ALA A 363 24.55 9.95 11.87
C ALA A 363 24.48 11.19 12.79
N LYS A 364 25.18 12.28 12.42
CA LYS A 364 25.35 13.48 13.23
C LYS A 364 24.14 14.41 13.18
N LEU A 365 23.24 14.23 12.21
CA LEU A 365 22.03 15.03 12.04
C LEU A 365 20.96 14.66 13.08
N LYS A 366 20.30 15.69 13.61
CA LYS A 366 19.09 15.57 14.44
C LYS A 366 17.85 15.83 13.56
N SER A 367 17.47 14.85 12.75
CA SER A 367 16.20 14.79 12.04
C SER A 367 15.44 13.53 12.43
N SER A 368 14.12 13.53 12.28
CA SER A 368 13.25 12.40 12.68
C SER A 368 13.45 11.17 11.77
N ASN A 369 13.64 11.41 10.47
CA ASN A 369 13.91 10.38 9.47
C ASN A 369 15.38 9.94 9.49
N ARG A 370 15.80 9.22 10.54
CA ARG A 370 17.15 8.67 10.65
C ARG A 370 17.23 7.33 9.91
N LEU A 371 18.07 7.26 8.88
CA LEU A 371 18.53 6.03 8.26
C LEU A 371 20.07 5.94 8.39
N VAL A 372 20.54 5.33 9.48
CA VAL A 372 21.95 5.41 9.91
C VAL A 372 22.53 4.04 10.20
N VAL A 373 23.67 3.74 9.57
CA VAL A 373 24.40 2.48 9.75
C VAL A 373 25.71 2.72 10.48
N ASN A 374 25.67 2.66 11.81
CA ASN A 374 26.87 2.75 12.61
C ASN A 374 27.60 1.40 12.64
N GLY A 375 28.82 1.33 12.09
CA GLY A 375 29.79 0.28 12.42
C GLY A 375 30.34 -0.60 11.30
N LEU A 376 30.16 -0.25 10.02
CA LEU A 376 30.74 -1.03 8.91
C LEU A 376 32.27 -1.20 9.04
N LYS A 377 32.72 -2.44 9.23
CA LYS A 377 34.13 -2.83 9.18
C LYS A 377 34.36 -3.81 8.03
N PRO A 378 35.01 -3.38 6.94
CA PRO A 378 35.43 -4.27 5.86
C PRO A 378 36.29 -5.41 6.40
N ARG A 379 36.03 -6.64 5.95
CA ARG A 379 36.81 -7.83 6.33
C ARG A 379 38.22 -7.82 5.70
N ASP A 380 38.33 -7.21 4.52
CA ASP A 380 39.59 -6.85 3.87
C ASP A 380 39.74 -5.33 3.76
N LYS A 381 40.96 -4.84 3.97
CA LYS A 381 41.31 -3.41 3.83
C LYS A 381 41.72 -3.02 2.40
N SER A 382 41.74 -3.96 1.47
CA SER A 382 42.05 -3.74 0.06
C SER A 382 40.78 -3.60 -0.77
N THR A 383 40.50 -2.36 -1.20
CA THR A 383 39.63 -2.05 -2.35
C THR A 383 38.13 -2.36 -2.20
N ILE A 384 37.42 -1.56 -1.40
CA ILE A 384 36.01 -1.24 -1.71
C ILE A 384 36.03 0.01 -2.60
N GLY A 385 35.86 -0.17 -3.90
CA GLY A 385 35.67 0.93 -4.83
C GLY A 385 34.18 1.15 -5.09
N VAL A 386 33.68 2.36 -4.84
CA VAL A 386 32.47 2.85 -5.53
C VAL A 386 32.77 2.83 -7.04
N CYS A 387 31.77 2.46 -7.85
CA CYS A 387 31.88 2.02 -9.24
C CYS A 387 32.98 2.71 -10.09
N ARG A 388 34.15 2.07 -10.18
CA ARG A 388 35.14 2.41 -11.21
C ARG A 388 34.73 1.80 -12.56
N SER A 389 34.06 2.58 -13.40
CA SER A 389 34.00 2.29 -14.83
C SER A 389 35.42 2.31 -15.40
N ALA A 390 35.94 1.14 -15.79
CA ALA A 390 37.34 0.98 -16.21
C ALA A 390 37.59 1.50 -17.63
N GLY A 391 37.69 2.82 -17.79
CA GLY A 391 38.24 3.43 -19.00
C GLY A 391 39.66 2.93 -19.25
N ALA A 392 39.89 2.29 -20.40
CA ALA A 392 41.11 1.54 -20.65
C ALA A 392 42.27 2.43 -21.15
N GLN A 393 43.42 2.41 -20.46
CA GLN A 393 44.70 2.81 -21.07
C GLN A 393 45.96 2.21 -20.41
N HIS A 394 46.93 1.88 -21.27
CA HIS A 394 48.16 1.12 -21.01
C HIS A 394 49.15 1.69 -19.97
N ARG A 395 49.74 0.77 -19.17
CA ARG A 395 51.19 0.48 -18.95
C ARG A 395 51.39 -0.08 -17.53
N ARG A 396 52.38 -0.90 -17.17
CA ARG A 396 53.26 -1.93 -17.76
C ARG A 396 54.14 -2.42 -16.57
N ASP A 397 54.77 -3.59 -16.69
CA ASP A 397 56.00 -4.02 -15.99
C ASP A 397 56.00 -4.51 -14.50
N SER A 398 56.03 -5.85 -14.38
CA SER A 398 57.12 -6.65 -13.75
C SER A 398 57.26 -6.87 -12.22
N ALA A 399 56.98 -8.11 -11.76
CA ALA A 399 57.82 -9.04 -10.93
C ALA A 399 56.90 -10.07 -10.21
N GLN A 400 56.90 -11.40 -10.47
CA GLN A 400 57.91 -12.47 -10.39
C GLN A 400 58.17 -13.08 -8.99
N HIS A 401 58.26 -14.43 -8.97
CA HIS A 401 58.42 -15.38 -7.85
C HIS A 401 57.13 -15.73 -7.07
N ALA A 402 56.67 -16.97 -6.84
CA ALA A 402 57.00 -18.38 -7.18
C ALA A 402 57.15 -19.28 -5.93
N TYR A 403 56.91 -20.59 -6.11
CA TYR A 403 56.72 -21.64 -5.07
C TYR A 403 55.44 -21.50 -4.22
N GLY A 404 54.85 -22.57 -3.71
CA GLY A 404 55.15 -24.00 -3.94
C GLY A 404 54.40 -24.90 -2.94
N ALA A 405 53.71 -25.94 -3.41
CA ALA A 405 52.82 -26.75 -2.56
C ALA A 405 53.56 -27.86 -1.78
N ARG A 406 53.06 -28.21 -0.58
CA ARG A 406 52.76 -29.62 -0.19
C ARG A 406 51.99 -29.79 1.13
N THR A 407 51.40 -30.99 1.22
CA THR A 407 50.56 -31.59 2.26
C THR A 407 51.33 -32.13 3.48
N SER A 408 50.66 -32.23 4.64
CA SER A 408 50.95 -33.27 5.65
C SER A 408 49.75 -33.52 6.60
N ASN A 409 49.56 -34.78 7.02
CA ASN A 409 48.47 -35.23 7.90
C ASN A 409 48.82 -35.10 9.40
N SER A 410 47.80 -35.21 10.27
CA SER A 410 47.94 -35.85 11.60
C SER A 410 46.60 -36.50 12.03
N THR A 411 46.65 -37.62 12.77
CA THR A 411 45.50 -38.52 12.98
C THR A 411 45.43 -39.09 14.40
N THR A 412 44.26 -38.98 15.05
CA THR A 412 43.73 -39.78 16.19
C THR A 412 42.24 -39.42 16.34
N GLY A 413 41.24 -40.28 16.61
CA GLY A 413 41.20 -41.64 17.16
C GLY A 413 40.59 -41.63 18.58
N SER A 414 39.73 -42.55 19.04
CA SER A 414 39.04 -43.70 18.41
C SER A 414 37.99 -44.32 19.37
N LEU A 415 36.86 -44.88 18.87
CA LEU A 415 35.91 -45.85 19.51
C LEU A 415 35.27 -45.47 20.89
N PHE A 416 34.01 -45.78 21.22
CA PHE A 416 33.35 -47.11 21.25
C PHE A 416 31.79 -47.04 21.20
N GLY A 417 31.14 -48.21 21.15
CA GLY A 417 29.69 -48.42 20.96
C GLY A 417 28.84 -48.72 22.22
N PRO A 418 27.62 -49.31 22.06
CA PRO A 418 26.45 -49.04 22.95
C PRO A 418 25.85 -50.28 23.68
N THR A 419 24.93 -50.06 24.64
CA THR A 419 23.71 -50.90 24.90
C THR A 419 22.78 -50.41 26.05
N THR A 420 21.45 -50.53 25.84
CA THR A 420 20.32 -50.87 26.79
C THR A 420 20.10 -50.15 28.16
N GLY A 421 18.84 -50.07 28.64
CA GLY A 421 18.55 -49.60 30.03
C GLY A 421 17.16 -49.87 30.66
N SER A 422 16.14 -49.05 30.38
CA SER A 422 14.69 -49.24 30.70
C SER A 422 14.16 -49.27 32.19
N ILE A 423 12.83 -49.00 32.31
CA ILE A 423 11.81 -49.28 33.37
C ILE A 423 11.63 -48.33 34.60
N PHE A 424 10.32 -48.11 34.92
CA PHE A 424 9.64 -47.44 36.07
C PHE A 424 9.47 -45.91 36.00
N GLY A 425 8.32 -45.28 36.34
CA GLY A 425 6.99 -45.71 36.82
C GLY A 425 6.35 -44.57 37.67
N SER A 426 5.04 -44.36 37.86
CA SER A 426 3.80 -45.09 37.46
C SER A 426 2.50 -44.29 37.76
N THR A 427 1.44 -44.46 36.94
CA THR A 427 -0.04 -44.37 37.28
C THR A 427 -0.63 -43.04 37.85
N THR A 428 -1.93 -42.67 37.86
CA THR A 428 -3.30 -43.22 37.58
C THR A 428 -4.28 -42.00 37.48
N THR A 429 -5.56 -41.90 37.06
CA THR A 429 -6.76 -42.67 36.58
C THR A 429 -7.62 -41.60 35.83
N SER A 430 -8.36 -41.73 34.71
CA SER A 430 -9.21 -42.75 34.03
C SER A 430 -10.72 -42.75 34.40
N LEU A 431 -11.57 -43.38 33.56
CA LEU A 431 -13.06 -43.46 33.57
C LEU A 431 -13.81 -42.19 33.07
N PHE A 432 -14.90 -42.25 32.27
CA PHE A 432 -15.78 -43.36 31.83
C PHE A 432 -16.13 -43.34 30.32
N GLY A 433 -16.64 -44.49 29.84
CA GLY A 433 -17.49 -44.69 28.65
C GLY A 433 -18.10 -46.11 28.76
N PRO A 434 -18.54 -46.79 27.68
CA PRO A 434 -19.20 -46.35 26.45
C PRO A 434 -20.51 -47.15 26.20
N ARG A 435 -21.13 -47.10 25.00
CA ARG A 435 -21.62 -48.28 24.21
C ARG A 435 -22.35 -47.88 22.92
N ALA A 436 -22.44 -48.84 21.99
CA ALA A 436 -23.11 -48.73 20.68
C ALA A 436 -24.27 -49.74 20.52
N ALA A 437 -25.12 -49.55 19.51
CA ALA A 437 -26.11 -50.51 19.04
C ALA A 437 -26.36 -50.35 17.52
N THR A 438 -26.66 -51.46 16.84
CA THR A 438 -26.87 -51.57 15.38
C THR A 438 -28.31 -51.96 15.02
N ALA A 439 -28.76 -51.63 13.79
CA ALA A 439 -29.97 -52.21 13.18
C ALA A 439 -29.89 -52.18 11.64
N HIS A 440 -30.63 -53.08 10.95
CA HIS A 440 -30.69 -53.23 9.49
C HIS A 440 -32.14 -53.10 8.96
N SER A 441 -32.32 -52.64 7.71
CA SER A 441 -33.23 -53.17 6.65
C SER A 441 -33.16 -52.20 5.44
N VAL A 442 -32.94 -52.53 4.15
CA VAL A 442 -33.17 -53.68 3.25
C VAL A 442 -34.48 -53.57 2.42
N ALA A 443 -34.31 -53.49 1.09
CA ALA A 443 -35.24 -53.81 -0.02
C ALA A 443 -36.49 -52.90 -0.26
N GLN A 444 -37.09 -52.76 -1.46
CA GLN A 444 -36.73 -53.02 -2.88
C GLN A 444 -37.79 -52.38 -3.82
N THR A 445 -37.50 -52.23 -5.13
CA THR A 445 -38.36 -52.54 -6.33
C THR A 445 -38.28 -51.53 -7.50
N THR A 446 -38.49 -52.07 -8.72
CA THR A 446 -38.69 -51.46 -10.06
C THR A 446 -39.76 -52.33 -10.80
N PRO A 447 -40.27 -52.06 -12.04
CA PRO A 447 -39.91 -51.05 -13.06
C PRO A 447 -41.10 -50.34 -13.82
N LEU A 448 -40.74 -49.54 -14.84
CA LEU A 448 -41.38 -49.09 -16.13
C LEU A 448 -42.76 -49.68 -16.61
N PRO A 449 -43.51 -49.08 -17.61
CA PRO A 449 -43.13 -48.06 -18.63
C PRO A 449 -44.19 -46.96 -19.06
N ALA A 450 -43.80 -46.11 -20.03
CA ALA A 450 -44.57 -45.58 -21.20
C ALA A 450 -45.49 -44.31 -21.19
N ALA A 451 -44.99 -43.25 -21.86
CA ALA A 451 -45.58 -42.48 -22.99
C ALA A 451 -46.77 -41.45 -22.87
N SER A 452 -46.49 -40.20 -23.30
CA SER A 452 -47.17 -39.38 -24.35
C SER A 452 -47.50 -37.89 -24.03
N GLU A 453 -47.48 -37.07 -25.08
CA GLU A 453 -48.14 -35.77 -25.33
C GLU A 453 -47.89 -34.49 -24.47
N ASN A 454 -46.98 -33.64 -25.00
CA ASN A 454 -47.21 -32.25 -25.45
C ASN A 454 -47.90 -31.16 -24.59
N ALA A 455 -47.06 -30.15 -24.27
CA ALA A 455 -47.26 -28.71 -24.56
C ALA A 455 -47.92 -27.75 -23.53
N ALA A 456 -47.58 -26.47 -23.71
CA ALA A 456 -47.89 -25.27 -22.92
C ALA A 456 -47.12 -25.09 -21.58
N PRO A 457 -46.74 -23.84 -21.20
CA PRO A 457 -45.73 -23.61 -20.16
C PRO A 457 -46.32 -23.36 -18.76
N ALA A 458 -45.50 -23.61 -17.73
CA ALA A 458 -45.75 -23.19 -16.35
C ALA A 458 -44.50 -22.50 -15.78
N THR A 459 -44.68 -21.29 -15.25
CA THR A 459 -43.62 -20.49 -14.61
C THR A 459 -43.06 -21.19 -13.37
N GLN A 460 -41.74 -21.27 -13.24
CA GLN A 460 -41.08 -21.53 -11.96
C GLN A 460 -39.97 -20.50 -11.72
N THR A 461 -40.15 -19.74 -10.64
CA THR A 461 -39.20 -18.76 -10.09
C THR A 461 -38.38 -19.39 -8.97
N ALA A 462 -37.19 -18.82 -8.72
CA ALA A 462 -36.24 -19.16 -7.65
C ALA A 462 -35.37 -20.42 -7.91
N THR A 463 -34.15 -20.52 -7.33
CA THR A 463 -33.47 -19.60 -6.39
C THR A 463 -32.21 -18.94 -6.97
N ALA A 464 -32.02 -17.67 -6.63
CA ALA A 464 -30.77 -16.91 -6.76
C ALA A 464 -30.54 -16.11 -5.46
N ARG A 465 -30.83 -16.73 -4.31
CA ARG A 465 -30.74 -16.13 -2.97
C ARG A 465 -29.61 -16.73 -2.14
N ASP A 466 -29.43 -18.03 -2.28
CA ASP A 466 -28.63 -18.89 -1.42
C ASP A 466 -27.12 -18.54 -1.42
N THR A 467 -26.63 -17.81 -2.44
CA THR A 467 -25.27 -17.26 -2.48
C THR A 467 -25.18 -15.83 -1.93
N ALA A 468 -26.22 -15.01 -2.11
CA ALA A 468 -26.25 -13.62 -1.60
C ALA A 468 -26.50 -13.55 -0.09
N GLU A 469 -27.15 -14.57 0.48
CA GLU A 469 -27.33 -14.69 1.94
C GLU A 469 -26.03 -15.10 2.66
N PHE A 470 -25.02 -15.63 1.95
CA PHE A 470 -23.76 -16.07 2.58
C PHE A 470 -22.79 -14.89 2.80
N ASP A 471 -22.48 -14.14 1.74
CA ASP A 471 -21.59 -12.96 1.82
C ASP A 471 -22.17 -11.85 2.71
N MET A 472 -23.49 -11.69 2.71
CA MET A 472 -24.17 -10.73 3.58
C MET A 472 -24.17 -11.19 5.05
N MET A 473 -24.09 -12.50 5.34
CA MET A 473 -23.92 -12.98 6.72
C MET A 473 -22.53 -12.63 7.26
N ASP A 474 -21.46 -12.92 6.51
CA ASP A 474 -20.09 -12.61 6.93
C ASP A 474 -19.86 -11.08 7.06
N ALA A 475 -20.50 -10.27 6.21
CA ALA A 475 -20.50 -8.81 6.35
C ALA A 475 -21.26 -8.33 7.60
N ILE A 476 -22.41 -8.94 7.93
CA ILE A 476 -23.17 -8.65 9.15
C ILE A 476 -22.39 -9.10 10.39
N ASP A 477 -21.83 -10.30 10.43
CA ASP A 477 -20.98 -10.80 11.52
C ASP A 477 -19.74 -9.90 11.71
N THR A 478 -19.14 -9.38 10.63
CA THR A 478 -18.01 -8.44 10.70
C THR A 478 -18.42 -7.08 11.30
N ILE A 479 -19.61 -6.58 10.94
CA ILE A 479 -20.17 -5.36 11.53
C ILE A 479 -20.52 -5.59 13.01
N GLU A 480 -21.27 -6.64 13.34
CA GLU A 480 -21.72 -6.97 14.69
C GLU A 480 -20.54 -7.25 15.63
N THR A 481 -19.50 -7.97 15.17
CA THR A 481 -18.26 -8.16 15.97
C THR A 481 -17.48 -6.86 16.19
N SER A 482 -17.51 -5.93 15.23
CA SER A 482 -16.91 -4.60 15.42
C SER A 482 -17.70 -3.75 16.44
N GLU A 483 -19.04 -3.79 16.41
CA GLU A 483 -19.90 -3.11 17.37
C GLU A 483 -19.75 -3.71 18.78
N ILE A 484 -19.69 -5.04 18.92
CA ILE A 484 -19.44 -5.73 20.19
C ILE A 484 -18.09 -5.32 20.80
N LEU A 485 -17.02 -5.23 19.99
CA LEU A 485 -15.71 -4.77 20.48
C LEU A 485 -15.74 -3.30 20.92
N ILE A 486 -16.39 -2.44 20.14
CA ILE A 486 -16.56 -1.03 20.47
C ILE A 486 -17.38 -0.86 21.76
N ASP A 487 -18.49 -1.58 21.92
CA ASP A 487 -19.31 -1.53 23.14
C ASP A 487 -18.59 -2.10 24.38
N ALA A 488 -17.72 -3.09 24.20
CA ALA A 488 -16.82 -3.53 25.28
C ALA A 488 -15.83 -2.42 25.70
N LEU A 489 -15.31 -1.63 24.76
CA LEU A 489 -14.46 -0.47 25.06
C LEU A 489 -15.24 0.66 25.74
N LYS A 490 -16.47 0.98 25.28
CA LYS A 490 -17.39 1.91 25.98
C LYS A 490 -17.69 1.43 27.41
N GLY A 491 -17.85 0.12 27.60
CA GLY A 491 -18.00 -0.53 28.89
C GLY A 491 -16.80 -0.28 29.82
N LEU A 492 -15.58 -0.51 29.33
CA LEU A 492 -14.34 -0.25 30.07
C LEU A 492 -14.17 1.23 30.46
N TYR A 493 -14.53 2.17 29.58
CA TYR A 493 -14.56 3.60 29.91
C TYR A 493 -15.55 3.92 31.04
N THR A 494 -16.75 3.32 30.97
CA THR A 494 -17.85 3.60 31.90
C THR A 494 -17.63 2.96 33.28
N SER A 495 -17.05 1.75 33.34
CA SER A 495 -16.81 1.05 34.61
C SER A 495 -15.46 1.40 35.25
N GLY A 496 -14.43 1.68 34.43
CA GLY A 496 -13.04 1.77 34.89
C GLY A 496 -12.50 0.47 35.49
N GLU A 497 -13.12 -0.68 35.22
CA GLU A 497 -12.62 -1.99 35.62
C GLU A 497 -11.37 -2.36 34.84
N TYR A 498 -10.37 -2.91 35.52
CA TYR A 498 -9.04 -3.23 34.97
C TYR A 498 -8.15 -2.03 34.59
N SER A 499 -8.53 -0.79 34.95
CA SER A 499 -7.71 0.40 34.68
C SER A 499 -6.33 0.32 35.35
N ASP A 500 -5.27 0.48 34.56
CA ASP A 500 -3.86 0.42 34.98
C ASP A 500 -3.09 1.74 34.79
N LEU A 501 -3.82 2.81 34.46
CA LEU A 501 -3.33 4.19 34.37
C LEU A 501 -4.43 5.18 34.81
N VAL A 502 -4.03 6.29 35.42
CA VAL A 502 -4.88 7.46 35.67
C VAL A 502 -4.35 8.64 34.86
N ILE A 503 -5.22 9.29 34.08
CA ILE A 503 -4.95 10.62 33.53
C ILE A 503 -5.65 11.64 34.44
N SER A 504 -4.96 12.68 34.90
CA SER A 504 -5.58 13.80 35.60
C SER A 504 -5.42 15.11 34.84
N CYS A 505 -6.41 15.99 34.96
CA CYS A 505 -6.42 17.33 34.35
C CYS A 505 -7.15 18.29 35.29
N GLN A 506 -6.43 19.27 35.84
CA GLN A 506 -6.94 20.28 36.79
C GLN A 506 -7.83 19.71 37.93
N GLY A 507 -7.50 18.51 38.43
CA GLY A 507 -8.24 17.84 39.51
C GLY A 507 -9.38 16.90 39.09
N LYS A 508 -9.78 16.87 37.81
CA LYS A 508 -10.60 15.78 37.26
C LYS A 508 -9.69 14.58 36.97
N GLU A 509 -10.09 13.38 37.33
CA GLU A 509 -9.32 12.14 37.15
C GLU A 509 -10.08 11.12 36.29
N TYR A 510 -9.39 10.54 35.31
CA TYR A 510 -9.89 9.54 34.38
C TYR A 510 -9.13 8.23 34.58
N LYS A 511 -9.84 7.18 35.01
CA LYS A 511 -9.31 5.82 35.03
C LYS A 511 -9.26 5.28 33.61
N VAL A 512 -8.10 4.82 33.16
CA VAL A 512 -7.87 4.41 31.78
C VAL A 512 -6.96 3.18 31.68
N HIS A 513 -6.91 2.61 30.48
CA HIS A 513 -6.22 1.37 30.17
C HIS A 513 -5.03 1.68 29.25
N ARG A 514 -3.81 1.32 29.66
CA ARG A 514 -2.60 1.52 28.85
C ARG A 514 -2.71 0.79 27.52
N ALA A 515 -3.34 -0.38 27.49
CA ALA A 515 -3.60 -1.13 26.25
C ALA A 515 -4.51 -0.40 25.23
N VAL A 516 -5.35 0.54 25.68
CA VAL A 516 -6.24 1.34 24.82
C VAL A 516 -5.64 2.72 24.51
N VAL A 517 -5.03 3.36 25.51
CA VAL A 517 -4.51 4.73 25.38
C VAL A 517 -3.13 4.76 24.71
N CYS A 518 -2.22 3.84 25.07
CA CYS A 518 -0.84 3.82 24.56
C CYS A 518 -0.71 3.19 23.16
N THR A 519 -1.80 2.67 22.59
CA THR A 519 -1.89 2.15 21.22
C THR A 519 -2.42 3.20 20.24
N GLN A 520 -3.10 4.24 20.74
CA GLN A 520 -3.69 5.33 19.95
C GLN A 520 -2.95 6.68 20.11
N SER A 521 -1.98 6.78 21.02
CA SER A 521 -1.19 7.98 21.30
C SER A 521 0.27 7.63 21.49
N ASP A 522 1.14 8.14 20.63
CA ASP A 522 2.60 7.99 20.81
C ASP A 522 3.11 8.77 22.03
N PHE A 523 2.47 9.89 22.41
CA PHE A 523 2.79 10.61 23.65
C PHE A 523 2.56 9.74 24.88
N PHE A 524 1.34 9.19 25.05
CA PHE A 524 1.04 8.34 26.20
C PHE A 524 1.84 7.02 26.14
N SER A 525 2.09 6.47 24.95
CA SER A 525 3.01 5.33 24.79
C SER A 525 4.42 5.64 25.27
N ALA A 526 4.97 6.82 24.95
CA ALA A 526 6.29 7.23 25.41
C ALA A 526 6.34 7.48 26.92
N ALA A 527 5.36 8.19 27.48
CA ALA A 527 5.26 8.45 28.92
C ALA A 527 5.12 7.16 29.74
N CYS A 528 4.40 6.16 29.21
CA CYS A 528 4.23 4.84 29.83
C CYS A 528 5.37 3.84 29.56
N ARG A 529 6.46 4.21 28.88
CA ARG A 529 7.60 3.31 28.57
C ARG A 529 8.84 3.64 29.41
N GLY A 530 9.64 2.60 29.69
CA GLY A 530 10.96 2.77 30.32
C GLY A 530 10.90 3.04 31.83
N SER A 531 11.54 4.13 32.28
CA SER A 531 11.76 4.43 33.70
C SER A 531 11.31 5.84 34.09
N PHE A 532 10.40 6.43 33.33
CA PHE A 532 9.74 7.69 33.69
C PHE A 532 8.90 7.55 34.96
N LYS A 533 8.51 8.68 35.56
CA LYS A 533 7.75 8.70 36.82
C LYS A 533 6.33 8.16 36.59
N GLU A 534 5.75 8.57 35.48
CA GLU A 534 4.44 8.25 34.93
C GLU A 534 4.27 6.73 34.76
N ALA A 535 5.29 6.08 34.20
CA ALA A 535 5.36 4.62 34.02
C ALA A 535 5.51 3.82 35.33
N GLN A 536 5.92 4.46 36.44
CA GLN A 536 6.10 3.84 37.75
C GLN A 536 4.91 4.08 38.70
N GLU A 537 4.36 5.30 38.70
CA GLU A 537 3.22 5.69 39.54
C GLU A 537 1.87 5.30 38.91
N GLY A 538 1.83 4.99 37.61
CA GLY A 538 0.58 4.70 36.91
C GLY A 538 -0.32 5.93 36.78
N LYS A 539 0.27 7.14 36.78
CA LYS A 539 -0.45 8.40 36.69
C LYS A 539 0.26 9.41 35.77
N ILE A 540 -0.51 10.07 34.91
CA ILE A 540 -0.09 11.17 34.04
C ILE A 540 -0.95 12.39 34.38
N ASP A 541 -0.34 13.54 34.62
CA ASP A 541 -1.03 14.78 34.99
C ASP A 541 -0.86 15.83 33.90
N LEU A 542 -1.97 16.44 33.48
CA LEU A 542 -2.09 17.39 32.38
C LEU A 542 -2.63 18.74 32.94
N PRO A 543 -1.84 19.48 33.74
CA PRO A 543 -2.33 20.66 34.45
C PRO A 543 -2.59 21.86 33.53
N ASP A 544 -1.89 21.96 32.40
CA ASP A 544 -1.91 23.11 31.49
C ASP A 544 -3.02 23.03 30.41
N ASP A 545 -3.85 21.98 30.43
CA ASP A 545 -4.87 21.70 29.41
C ASP A 545 -6.30 21.97 29.91
N ASN A 546 -7.22 22.22 28.97
CA ASN A 546 -8.64 22.41 29.29
C ASN A 546 -9.30 21.06 29.66
N PRO A 547 -9.88 20.91 30.86
CA PRO A 547 -10.55 19.67 31.27
C PRO A 547 -11.67 19.19 30.35
N ARG A 548 -12.40 20.09 29.64
CA ARG A 548 -13.40 19.70 28.64
C ARG A 548 -12.77 19.05 27.41
N LEU A 549 -11.63 19.57 26.94
CA LEU A 549 -10.90 19.01 25.79
C LEU A 549 -10.22 17.68 26.17
N VAL A 550 -9.65 17.58 27.37
CA VAL A 550 -9.12 16.30 27.88
C VAL A 550 -10.22 15.27 28.07
N HIS A 551 -11.42 15.68 28.51
CA HIS A 551 -12.58 14.78 28.57
C HIS A 551 -12.99 14.26 27.18
N ILE A 552 -13.12 15.14 26.19
CA ILE A 552 -13.40 14.77 24.79
C ILE A 552 -12.34 13.79 24.25
N MET A 553 -11.05 14.06 24.52
CA MET A 553 -9.94 13.19 24.13
C MET A 553 -10.04 11.80 24.78
N VAL A 554 -10.27 11.72 26.09
CA VAL A 554 -10.36 10.43 26.78
C VAL A 554 -11.63 9.67 26.38
N HIS A 555 -12.75 10.37 26.14
CA HIS A 555 -13.97 9.77 25.60
C HIS A 555 -13.72 9.15 24.21
N TYR A 556 -13.12 9.91 23.29
CA TYR A 556 -12.78 9.46 21.94
C TYR A 556 -11.99 8.15 21.94
N LEU A 557 -11.01 8.01 22.84
CA LEU A 557 -10.13 6.83 22.91
C LEU A 557 -10.85 5.50 23.18
N TYR A 558 -12.14 5.52 23.54
CA TYR A 558 -12.99 4.32 23.68
C TYR A 558 -14.23 4.30 22.77
N HIS A 559 -14.61 5.45 22.21
CA HIS A 559 -15.83 5.59 21.39
C HIS A 559 -15.52 5.82 19.90
N PHE A 560 -14.28 6.10 19.54
CA PHE A 560 -13.79 6.48 18.20
C PHE A 560 -14.50 7.68 17.55
N ASN A 561 -15.31 8.39 18.35
CA ASN A 561 -16.03 9.61 17.98
C ASN A 561 -16.24 10.48 19.24
N TYR A 562 -16.61 11.74 19.04
CA TYR A 562 -16.97 12.67 20.11
C TYR A 562 -18.06 13.64 19.66
N ASP A 563 -18.79 14.18 20.63
CA ASP A 563 -19.74 15.29 20.45
C ASP A 563 -19.05 16.59 20.90
N PRO A 564 -19.00 17.67 20.08
CA PRO A 564 -18.45 18.95 20.52
C PRO A 564 -19.23 19.54 21.70
N GLY A 565 -20.54 19.27 21.82
CA GLY A 565 -21.41 19.68 22.93
C GLY A 565 -21.22 18.88 24.22
N MET A 566 -20.21 18.01 24.32
CA MET A 566 -19.96 17.21 25.51
C MET A 566 -19.51 18.04 26.72
N ASP A 567 -20.43 18.23 27.68
CA ASP A 567 -20.14 18.82 28.97
C ASP A 567 -19.36 17.86 29.89
N GLY A 568 -18.15 18.25 30.26
CA GLY A 568 -17.24 17.46 31.13
C GLY A 568 -17.63 17.48 32.62
N HIS A 569 -18.84 16.99 32.92
CA HIS A 569 -19.49 16.89 34.24
C HIS A 569 -19.50 18.19 35.10
N GLU A 570 -20.71 18.73 35.24
CA GLU A 570 -21.20 19.70 36.25
C GLU A 570 -20.18 20.25 37.25
N THR A 571 -19.65 21.46 37.02
CA THR A 571 -19.24 22.39 38.10
C THR A 571 -19.01 23.82 37.63
N ASP A 572 -18.44 24.01 36.44
CA ASP A 572 -17.88 25.28 35.98
C ASP A 572 -18.94 26.22 35.35
N VAL A 573 -19.82 26.75 36.20
CA VAL A 573 -20.82 27.78 35.84
C VAL A 573 -20.14 29.14 35.64
N GLU A 574 -19.59 29.41 34.45
CA GLU A 574 -19.43 30.78 33.92
C GLU A 574 -18.99 30.90 32.44
N ASN A 575 -18.41 29.86 31.82
CA ASN A 575 -17.96 29.95 30.42
C ASN A 575 -19.15 29.79 29.44
N PRO A 576 -19.37 30.68 28.45
CA PRO A 576 -20.35 30.45 27.40
C PRO A 576 -20.01 29.18 26.60
N ALA A 577 -21.04 28.50 26.08
CA ALA A 577 -20.87 27.26 25.35
C ALA A 577 -20.05 27.49 24.06
N GLU A 578 -18.77 27.08 24.09
CA GLU A 578 -17.89 27.08 22.91
C GLU A 578 -18.58 26.34 21.76
N GLY A 579 -18.68 27.01 20.60
CA GLY A 579 -19.37 26.49 19.43
C GLY A 579 -18.67 25.28 18.80
N PRO A 580 -19.36 24.55 17.89
CA PRO A 580 -18.82 23.33 17.30
C PRO A 580 -17.50 23.57 16.55
N LEU A 581 -17.39 24.61 15.71
CA LEU A 581 -16.19 24.86 14.91
C LEU A 581 -14.98 25.18 15.79
N TYR A 582 -15.15 26.07 16.77
CA TYR A 582 -14.09 26.41 17.72
C TYR A 582 -13.71 25.18 18.56
N THR A 583 -14.69 24.38 18.99
CA THR A 583 -14.42 23.11 19.69
C THR A 583 -13.62 22.13 18.81
N HIS A 584 -13.98 21.95 17.54
CA HIS A 584 -13.24 21.07 16.62
C HIS A 584 -11.80 21.56 16.37
N ALA A 585 -11.58 22.87 16.21
CA ALA A 585 -10.23 23.43 16.09
C ALA A 585 -9.35 23.13 17.31
N ARG A 586 -9.89 23.33 18.52
CA ARG A 586 -9.17 23.07 19.77
C ARG A 586 -8.89 21.59 19.99
N VAL A 587 -9.82 20.70 19.62
CA VAL A 587 -9.63 19.24 19.69
C VAL A 587 -8.59 18.78 18.67
N TYR A 588 -8.52 19.39 17.47
CA TYR A 588 -7.48 19.12 16.47
C TYR A 588 -6.08 19.49 16.99
N ALA A 589 -5.93 20.67 17.59
CA ALA A 589 -4.68 21.12 18.22
C ALA A 589 -4.27 20.22 19.40
N LEU A 590 -5.22 19.83 20.25
CA LEU A 590 -5.00 18.88 21.34
C LEU A 590 -4.57 17.49 20.82
N ALA A 591 -5.18 17.01 19.74
CA ALA A 591 -4.84 15.73 19.11
C ALA A 591 -3.43 15.71 18.54
N GLU A 592 -2.96 16.81 17.94
CA GLU A 592 -1.56 16.97 17.53
C GLU A 592 -0.63 16.97 18.76
N LYS A 593 -0.94 17.75 19.80
CA LYS A 593 -0.17 17.82 21.06
C LYS A 593 0.07 16.44 21.69
N TYR A 594 -0.92 15.55 21.64
CA TYR A 594 -0.85 14.19 22.19
C TYR A 594 -0.57 13.09 21.16
N LEU A 595 -0.26 13.44 19.91
CA LEU A 595 0.03 12.51 18.81
C LEU A 595 -1.07 11.44 18.64
N ILE A 596 -2.33 11.88 18.60
CA ILE A 596 -3.54 11.06 18.45
C ILE A 596 -4.11 11.26 17.05
N HIS A 597 -3.46 10.64 16.06
CA HIS A 597 -3.76 10.87 14.64
C HIS A 597 -5.23 10.61 14.27
N GLY A 598 -5.88 9.59 14.87
CA GLY A 598 -7.30 9.32 14.67
C GLY A 598 -8.23 10.44 15.17
N LEU A 599 -7.92 11.05 16.32
CA LEU A 599 -8.68 12.18 16.85
C LEU A 599 -8.48 13.42 15.98
N LYS A 600 -7.25 13.65 15.48
CA LYS A 600 -6.94 14.75 14.56
C LYS A 600 -7.74 14.61 13.25
N ALA A 601 -7.80 13.40 12.69
CA ALA A 601 -8.59 13.10 11.49
C ALA A 601 -10.11 13.27 11.71
N VAL A 602 -10.65 12.77 12.84
CA VAL A 602 -12.08 12.94 13.16
C VAL A 602 -12.43 14.40 13.43
N ALA A 603 -11.58 15.16 14.10
CA ALA A 603 -11.77 16.60 14.30
C ALA A 603 -11.78 17.37 12.98
N LEU A 604 -10.85 17.08 12.06
CA LEU A 604 -10.85 17.65 10.70
C LEU A 604 -12.13 17.32 9.93
N ARG A 605 -12.58 16.05 9.96
CA ARG A 605 -13.81 15.63 9.28
C ARG A 605 -15.03 16.35 9.83
N GLN A 606 -15.21 16.40 11.17
CA GLN A 606 -16.32 17.10 11.78
C GLN A 606 -16.28 18.62 11.51
N PHE A 607 -15.08 19.23 11.53
CA PHE A 607 -14.90 20.63 11.14
C PHE A 607 -15.37 20.89 9.71
N LYS A 608 -14.94 20.09 8.71
CA LYS A 608 -15.40 20.18 7.32
C LYS A 608 -16.93 20.11 7.21
N THR A 609 -17.56 19.13 7.88
CA THR A 609 -19.03 18.96 7.90
C THR A 609 -19.74 20.17 8.54
N ALA A 610 -19.18 20.73 9.61
CA ALA A 610 -19.72 21.91 10.27
C ALA A 610 -19.58 23.17 9.40
N THR A 611 -18.46 23.37 8.69
CA THR A 611 -18.28 24.48 7.73
C THR A 611 -19.17 24.38 6.49
N ALA A 612 -19.58 23.17 6.09
CA ALA A 612 -20.52 22.96 4.99
C ALA A 612 -22.01 23.14 5.39
N SER A 613 -22.28 23.27 6.69
CA SER A 613 -23.62 23.47 7.26
C SER A 613 -23.93 24.97 7.40
N SER A 614 -25.05 25.33 8.05
CA SER A 614 -25.37 26.74 8.33
C SER A 614 -24.44 27.32 9.41
N VAL A 615 -23.33 27.93 8.98
CA VAL A 615 -22.28 28.46 9.85
C VAL A 615 -22.75 29.68 10.67
N ASP A 616 -22.61 29.63 11.99
CA ASP A 616 -22.55 30.84 12.82
C ASP A 616 -21.18 31.49 12.62
N ILE A 617 -21.18 32.73 12.14
CA ILE A 617 -19.95 33.46 11.86
C ILE A 617 -19.15 33.78 13.13
N THR A 618 -19.79 33.83 14.29
CA THR A 618 -19.14 34.06 15.58
C THR A 618 -18.22 32.88 15.94
N ASP A 619 -18.76 31.67 15.83
CA ASP A 619 -18.04 30.40 16.03
C ASP A 619 -16.95 30.22 14.96
N PHE A 620 -17.25 30.51 13.69
CA PHE A 620 -16.26 30.47 12.61
C PHE A 620 -15.08 31.42 12.84
N LEU A 621 -15.32 32.66 13.29
CA LEU A 621 -14.24 33.61 13.56
C LEU A 621 -13.37 33.18 14.75
N GLN A 622 -13.97 32.62 15.80
CA GLN A 622 -13.22 32.02 16.92
C GLN A 622 -12.40 30.81 16.48
N ALA A 623 -13.00 29.91 15.68
CA ALA A 623 -12.33 28.76 15.09
C ALA A 623 -11.17 29.16 14.18
N MET A 624 -11.34 30.21 13.39
CA MET A 624 -10.33 30.77 12.48
C MET A 624 -9.13 31.36 13.24
N GLU A 625 -9.37 32.10 14.33
CA GLU A 625 -8.27 32.55 15.20
C GLU A 625 -7.54 31.36 15.84
N GLU A 626 -8.26 30.38 16.38
CA GLU A 626 -7.66 29.18 16.98
C GLU A 626 -6.82 28.38 15.97
N VAL A 627 -7.32 28.13 14.76
CA VAL A 627 -6.60 27.39 13.72
C VAL A 627 -5.25 28.05 13.41
N TYR A 628 -5.24 29.36 13.15
CA TYR A 628 -4.00 30.06 12.77
C TYR A 628 -3.06 30.36 13.94
N MET A 629 -3.54 30.27 15.20
CA MET A 629 -2.74 30.41 16.41
C MET A 629 -2.19 29.08 16.96
N SER A 630 -2.86 27.95 16.69
CA SER A 630 -2.50 26.63 17.22
C SER A 630 -1.74 25.74 16.22
N THR A 631 -1.88 25.98 14.91
CA THR A 631 -1.21 25.21 13.85
C THR A 631 0.02 25.93 13.28
N VAL A 632 1.01 25.18 12.80
CA VAL A 632 2.14 25.72 12.02
C VAL A 632 1.75 25.96 10.56
N GLU A 633 2.54 26.74 9.81
CA GLU A 633 2.23 27.13 8.42
C GLU A 633 2.15 25.94 7.45
N ASP A 634 2.95 24.90 7.71
CA ASP A 634 2.95 23.63 6.97
C ASP A 634 1.73 22.73 7.29
N ASP A 635 1.02 22.95 8.40
CA ASP A 635 -0.14 22.13 8.77
C ASP A 635 -1.41 22.65 8.10
N ARG A 636 -1.55 22.26 6.82
CA ARG A 636 -2.61 22.72 5.93
C ARG A 636 -4.02 22.26 6.33
N GLY A 637 -4.15 21.21 7.15
CA GLY A 637 -5.39 20.43 7.27
C GLY A 637 -6.63 21.25 7.63
N LEU A 638 -6.58 22.08 8.68
CA LEU A 638 -7.68 23.02 8.99
C LEU A 638 -7.53 24.38 8.30
N ARG A 639 -6.29 24.79 7.95
CA ARG A 639 -6.02 26.10 7.32
C ARG A 639 -6.69 26.22 5.95
N ASP A 640 -6.63 25.16 5.14
CA ASP A 640 -7.23 25.12 3.81
C ASP A 640 -8.76 25.18 3.89
N VAL A 641 -9.38 24.48 4.85
CA VAL A 641 -10.84 24.50 5.06
C VAL A 641 -11.34 25.89 5.46
N VAL A 642 -10.57 26.61 6.28
CA VAL A 642 -10.87 28.02 6.61
C VAL A 642 -10.77 28.92 5.37
N VAL A 643 -9.73 28.75 4.54
CA VAL A 643 -9.56 29.52 3.28
C VAL A 643 -10.69 29.21 2.29
N GLU A 644 -11.01 27.93 2.11
CA GLU A 644 -12.09 27.44 1.23
C GLU A 644 -13.45 28.01 1.65
N ALA A 645 -13.77 27.98 2.96
CA ALA A 645 -15.02 28.53 3.49
C ALA A 645 -15.15 30.04 3.26
N ILE A 646 -14.06 30.81 3.42
CA ILE A 646 -14.05 32.25 3.13
C ILE A 646 -14.22 32.50 1.63
N CYS A 647 -13.55 31.72 0.77
CA CYS A 647 -13.65 31.86 -0.68
C CYS A 647 -15.04 31.46 -1.23
N LYS A 648 -15.73 30.51 -0.58
CA LYS A 648 -17.13 30.15 -0.86
C LYS A 648 -18.13 31.21 -0.39
N HIS A 649 -17.75 32.11 0.51
CA HIS A 649 -18.61 33.15 1.08
C HIS A 649 -18.00 34.56 0.97
N PRO A 650 -17.83 35.11 -0.26
CA PRO A 650 -17.25 36.44 -0.46
C PRO A 650 -18.00 37.56 0.27
N ASP A 651 -19.32 37.43 0.46
CA ASP A 651 -20.14 38.38 1.23
C ASP A 651 -19.71 38.51 2.71
N TRP A 652 -18.97 37.54 3.26
CA TRP A 652 -18.40 37.67 4.60
C TRP A 652 -17.28 38.71 4.65
N LEU A 653 -16.57 38.92 3.53
CA LEU A 653 -15.51 39.93 3.42
C LEU A 653 -16.05 41.38 3.45
N ASP A 654 -17.36 41.59 3.46
CA ASP A 654 -17.99 42.90 3.69
C ASP A 654 -18.31 43.20 5.17
N LYS A 655 -18.18 42.22 6.07
CA LYS A 655 -18.41 42.40 7.50
C LYS A 655 -17.15 42.92 8.20
N GLU A 656 -17.32 43.96 9.03
CA GLU A 656 -16.23 44.59 9.80
C GLU A 656 -15.52 43.59 10.72
N GLU A 657 -16.29 42.74 11.41
CA GLU A 657 -15.80 41.65 12.28
C GLU A 657 -14.83 40.69 11.56
N VAL A 658 -15.10 40.35 10.30
CA VAL A 658 -14.28 39.43 9.50
C VAL A 658 -13.01 40.12 9.03
N ARG A 659 -13.12 41.40 8.62
CA ARG A 659 -11.98 42.25 8.22
C ARG A 659 -11.00 42.45 9.38
N ASP A 660 -11.51 42.66 10.59
CA ASP A 660 -10.70 42.84 11.79
C ASP A 660 -9.90 41.58 12.15
N VAL A 661 -10.46 40.37 11.99
CA VAL A 661 -9.71 39.13 12.23
C VAL A 661 -8.69 38.88 11.10
N LEU A 662 -9.08 39.06 9.84
CA LEU A 662 -8.15 38.97 8.69
C LEU A 662 -6.95 39.93 8.85
N GLY A 663 -7.18 41.14 9.40
CA GLY A 663 -6.12 42.12 9.68
C GLY A 663 -5.13 41.69 10.77
N LYS A 664 -5.49 40.73 11.65
CA LYS A 664 -4.57 40.12 12.63
C LYS A 664 -3.82 38.93 12.01
N LEU A 665 -4.52 38.08 11.25
CA LEU A 665 -4.04 36.81 10.74
C LEU A 665 -3.27 36.99 9.42
N GLY A 666 -2.07 37.57 9.50
CA GLY A 666 -1.24 37.86 8.32
C GLY A 666 -1.01 36.65 7.41
N SER A 667 -0.78 35.46 7.98
CA SER A 667 -0.58 34.21 7.22
C SER A 667 -1.86 33.71 6.52
N LEU A 668 -3.05 33.92 7.09
CA LEU A 668 -4.32 33.63 6.42
C LEU A 668 -4.48 34.48 5.14
N THR A 669 -4.08 35.76 5.17
CA THR A 669 -4.15 36.61 3.96
C THR A 669 -3.16 36.19 2.87
N TYR A 670 -2.03 35.58 3.23
CA TYR A 670 -1.13 34.93 2.27
C TYR A 670 -1.74 33.64 1.71
N ASP A 671 -2.23 32.75 2.57
CA ASP A 671 -2.84 31.47 2.19
C ASP A 671 -4.04 31.67 1.25
N MET A 672 -4.89 32.67 1.50
CA MET A 672 -5.98 33.06 0.60
C MET A 672 -5.48 33.50 -0.79
N VAL A 673 -4.39 34.27 -0.88
CA VAL A 673 -3.83 34.73 -2.16
C VAL A 673 -3.20 33.57 -2.95
N ILE A 674 -2.59 32.60 -2.27
CA ILE A 674 -2.08 31.37 -2.88
C ILE A 674 -3.25 30.54 -3.45
N HIS A 675 -4.26 30.24 -2.63
CA HIS A 675 -5.45 29.49 -3.05
C HIS A 675 -6.20 30.17 -4.22
N MET A 676 -6.38 31.50 -4.19
CA MET A 676 -7.00 32.25 -5.29
C MET A 676 -6.15 32.26 -6.57
N ARG A 677 -4.82 32.17 -6.47
CA ARG A 677 -3.93 32.04 -7.63
C ARG A 677 -4.02 30.65 -8.25
N GLU A 678 -4.06 29.61 -7.42
CA GLU A 678 -4.13 28.21 -7.84
C GLU A 678 -5.47 27.90 -8.50
N ASN A 679 -6.59 28.32 -7.89
CA ASN A 679 -7.94 28.19 -8.43
C ASN A 679 -8.24 29.19 -9.59
N GLY A 680 -7.24 29.89 -10.13
CA GLY A 680 -7.38 30.82 -11.26
C GLY A 680 -8.22 32.08 -11.02
N LEU A 681 -8.72 32.28 -9.79
CA LEU A 681 -9.55 33.41 -9.36
C LEU A 681 -8.81 34.75 -9.38
N PHE A 682 -7.48 34.73 -9.35
CA PHE A 682 -6.65 35.94 -9.39
C PHE A 682 -5.48 35.83 -10.38
N ARG A 683 -5.37 36.81 -11.29
CA ARG A 683 -4.19 36.98 -12.16
C ARG A 683 -3.43 38.24 -11.74
N LEU A 684 -2.26 38.06 -11.14
CA LEU A 684 -1.26 39.12 -11.05
C LEU A 684 -0.67 39.37 -12.45
N PHE A 685 -0.44 40.65 -12.77
CA PHE A 685 -0.01 41.14 -14.09
C PHE A 685 1.49 40.95 -14.34
#